data_AF-A0A8T6IRN8-F1
#
_entry.id   AF-A0A8T6IRN8-F1
#
_cell.length_a   1.000
_cell.length_b   1.000
_cell.length_c   1.000
_cell.angle_alpha   90.00
_cell.angle_beta   90.00
_cell.angle_gamma   90.00
#
_symmetry.space_group_name_H-M   'P 1'
#
loop_
_entity.id
_entity.type
_entity.pdbx_description
1 polymer ?
#
loop_
_entity_poly.entity_id
_entity_poly.type
_entity_poly.pdbx_seq_one_letter_code
_entity_poly.pdbx_strand_id
1 'polypeptide(L)'
;MKFHITQTLDLDSPQTLEEYYAKTVVVPMGRPDTAAEMLRIAGEMVHPAEGLVIALVISLGDAEQTNRFSDQIQDVIEAFRNTDAGHKVDVVTEMAVSVSRGILDVARERNADVILLGVQRSTQGSVKLGTVVENVIATAPCGVLIYRSAESSYFDRVVVPIDGTLPSAIAMKLAVSFALQHDVPLRQMSIQYDYHYDPEHEEAIKRYEDHLPPKQDLKKKIIVSRHPAREIVSGMTEDDLLVMGFSQKTDLERHIINDLSNQLLNQAPGPVILISQHEWHRGIRGAIEHGIARLNPQLTLVEQNELIWSAEKSASTNLDYIVMIVLSAALATLGLLTNSVAVIIGAMLVAPLMSPISSFSTGMATGILHLTRRASVTLFTGVTLALLISIVMGVVLPIDTPTDEMLARGSPNLLDAAIALVSGWVAAYATARKGIPAALAGVAIAAALMPPISTIGLGIALRDIDLAFGANLLFLANIAFIIAAQYITFLWMGMHPTEDREGATLNRSRAWWIVLFLTTLIVLLVFARLGSQAIDEAHIREQLQAEAFHGANIVEYHVISSVPLSVQLIVQSDHQITPEEVEAAQTLINDLYRQEVHLTVVARKVVRPLTPVMAAIRADLRDIFPRAQLADVWIEEDDGIVLHAILQDYEAPSQVKLNEARRRVSRHVNDNARLEVIFQQKLAVGLPKATAEAS
;
A
#
# COMPACT_ATOMS: atom_id res chain seq x y z
N MET A 1 14.25 5.42 -26.04
CA MET A 1 15.40 6.35 -26.19
C MET A 1 16.15 6.30 -24.86
N LYS A 2 17.28 5.58 -24.82
CA LYS A 2 18.05 5.28 -23.60
C LYS A 2 19.05 6.42 -23.38
N PHE A 3 19.02 7.07 -22.22
CA PHE A 3 20.08 7.98 -21.79
C PHE A 3 20.86 7.37 -20.63
N HIS A 4 22.18 7.39 -20.80
CA HIS A 4 23.21 7.01 -19.83
C HIS A 4 23.06 7.76 -18.51
N ILE A 5 23.50 7.15 -17.39
CA ILE A 5 24.33 7.75 -16.32
C ILE A 5 24.59 6.65 -15.28
N THR A 6 25.79 6.07 -15.34
CA THR A 6 26.60 5.66 -14.20
C THR A 6 27.99 5.55 -14.80
N GLN A 7 28.74 6.65 -14.76
CA GLN A 7 30.15 6.61 -15.13
C GLN A 7 30.83 5.68 -14.13
N THR A 8 31.12 4.48 -14.60
CA THR A 8 32.27 3.68 -14.22
C THR A 8 33.44 4.59 -13.85
N LEU A 9 34.05 4.38 -12.68
CA LEU A 9 35.50 4.56 -12.56
C LEU A 9 36.10 3.53 -13.52
N ASP A 10 36.24 3.95 -14.78
CA ASP A 10 36.91 3.19 -15.83
C ASP A 10 38.41 3.30 -15.54
N LEU A 11 38.99 2.22 -15.01
CA LEU A 11 40.41 2.17 -14.66
C LEU A 11 41.33 2.13 -15.90
N ASP A 12 40.74 2.14 -17.11
CA ASP A 12 41.41 1.94 -18.40
C ASP A 12 41.37 3.16 -19.35
N SER A 13 40.88 4.34 -18.92
CA SER A 13 40.71 5.54 -19.77
C SER A 13 41.75 6.65 -19.52
N PRO A 14 42.16 7.45 -20.55
CA PRO A 14 43.23 8.44 -20.42
C PRO A 14 42.85 9.60 -19.49
N GLN A 15 43.61 9.73 -18.39
CA GLN A 15 43.32 10.60 -17.25
C GLN A 15 43.41 12.09 -17.59
N THR A 16 42.26 12.74 -17.67
CA THR A 16 42.14 14.21 -17.60
C THR A 16 41.86 14.61 -16.14
N LEU A 17 42.33 15.79 -15.72
CA LEU A 17 42.06 16.36 -14.39
C LEU A 17 40.56 16.36 -14.00
N GLU A 18 39.67 16.25 -14.98
CA GLU A 18 38.21 16.18 -14.84
C GLU A 18 37.72 14.95 -14.05
N GLU A 19 38.43 13.82 -14.07
CA GLU A 19 38.00 12.60 -13.36
C GLU A 19 38.19 12.66 -11.82
N TYR A 20 38.88 13.67 -11.29
CA TYR A 20 39.12 13.81 -9.85
C TYR A 20 37.96 14.49 -9.11
N TYR A 21 37.02 15.09 -9.83
CA TYR A 21 35.97 15.92 -9.27
C TYR A 21 34.63 15.18 -9.16
N ALA A 22 33.88 15.46 -8.10
CA ALA A 22 32.47 15.10 -7.98
C ALA A 22 31.59 16.05 -8.81
N LYS A 23 30.48 15.55 -9.35
CA LYS A 23 29.46 16.39 -9.99
C LYS A 23 28.50 16.96 -8.96
N THR A 24 28.12 16.15 -7.97
CA THR A 24 27.18 16.58 -6.92
C THR A 24 27.69 16.17 -5.54
N VAL A 25 27.92 17.15 -4.65
CA VAL A 25 28.27 16.93 -3.24
C VAL A 25 27.15 17.46 -2.35
N VAL A 26 26.60 16.60 -1.49
CA VAL A 26 25.62 17.00 -0.47
C VAL A 26 26.33 17.29 0.84
N VAL A 27 26.09 18.47 1.39
CA VAL A 27 26.68 18.96 2.64
C VAL A 27 25.56 19.25 3.65
N PRO A 28 25.26 18.34 4.57
CA PRO A 28 24.30 18.57 5.63
C PRO A 28 24.81 19.61 6.64
N MET A 29 24.07 20.70 6.78
CA MET A 29 24.43 21.84 7.60
C MET A 29 23.80 21.69 8.98
N GLY A 30 24.56 21.12 9.92
CA GLY A 30 24.11 20.97 11.31
C GLY A 30 24.42 22.16 12.21
N ARG A 31 25.39 23.00 11.82
CA ARG A 31 25.81 24.18 12.58
C ARG A 31 26.32 25.31 11.67
N PRO A 32 26.06 26.60 11.99
CA PRO A 32 26.49 27.71 11.13
C PRO A 32 27.98 28.04 11.28
N ASP A 33 28.60 27.73 12.42
CA ASP A 33 30.01 28.00 12.69
C ASP A 33 30.96 27.15 11.84
N THR A 34 30.58 25.91 11.52
CA THR A 34 31.36 25.01 10.64
C THR A 34 30.95 25.09 9.17
N ALA A 35 29.88 25.82 8.85
CA ALA A 35 29.28 25.89 7.52
C ALA A 35 30.28 26.34 6.44
N ALA A 36 31.03 27.40 6.72
CA ALA A 36 31.95 28.00 5.76
C ALA A 36 33.06 27.02 5.35
N GLU A 37 33.63 26.32 6.34
CA GLU A 37 34.70 25.35 6.10
C GLU A 37 34.18 24.11 5.36
N MET A 38 33.01 23.60 5.72
CA MET A 38 32.39 22.46 5.05
C MET A 38 32.06 22.76 3.58
N LEU A 39 31.54 23.97 3.29
CA LEU A 39 31.28 24.42 1.92
C LEU A 39 32.57 24.62 1.14
N ARG A 40 33.63 25.14 1.77
CA ARG A 40 34.96 25.26 1.15
C ARG A 40 35.51 23.90 0.72
N ILE A 41 35.53 22.92 1.64
CA ILE A 41 35.99 21.56 1.33
C ILE A 41 35.12 20.93 0.23
N ALA A 42 33.79 21.12 0.26
CA ALA A 42 32.92 20.63 -0.79
C ALA A 42 33.16 21.31 -2.15
N GLY A 43 33.45 22.61 -2.16
CA GLY A 43 33.85 23.39 -3.34
C GLY A 43 35.10 22.83 -4.01
N GLU A 44 36.12 22.54 -3.21
CA GLU A 44 37.37 21.93 -3.65
C GLU A 44 37.17 20.53 -4.28
N MET A 45 36.12 19.82 -3.86
CA MET A 45 35.80 18.48 -4.37
C MET A 45 34.95 18.47 -5.65
N VAL A 46 34.29 19.57 -6.00
CA VAL A 46 33.38 19.62 -7.16
C VAL A 46 34.04 20.24 -8.39
N HIS A 47 33.60 19.84 -9.58
CA HIS A 47 34.17 20.35 -10.83
C HIS A 47 33.98 21.88 -10.92
N PRO A 48 35.02 22.69 -11.22
CA PRO A 48 34.92 24.16 -11.17
C PRO A 48 33.84 24.75 -12.10
N ALA A 49 33.61 24.14 -13.27
CA ALA A 49 32.65 24.66 -14.26
C ALA A 49 31.24 24.02 -14.17
N GLU A 50 31.14 22.77 -13.70
CA GLU A 50 29.92 21.95 -13.83
C GLU A 50 29.42 21.38 -12.52
N GLY A 51 30.26 21.40 -11.47
CA GLY A 51 29.97 20.79 -10.19
C GLY A 51 28.95 21.59 -9.38
N LEU A 52 28.18 20.86 -8.57
CA LEU A 52 27.11 21.38 -7.73
C LEU A 52 27.35 20.97 -6.27
N VAL A 53 27.39 21.97 -5.38
CA VAL A 53 27.33 21.75 -3.94
C VAL A 53 25.90 21.97 -3.48
N ILE A 54 25.35 21.02 -2.72
CA ILE A 54 24.02 21.10 -2.14
C ILE A 54 24.17 21.34 -0.64
N ALA A 55 23.94 22.58 -0.22
CA ALA A 55 23.86 22.95 1.18
C ALA A 55 22.49 22.51 1.72
N LEU A 56 22.47 21.44 2.51
CA LEU A 56 21.25 20.80 2.99
C LEU A 56 20.95 21.19 4.43
N VAL A 57 19.81 21.85 4.65
CA VAL A 57 19.23 22.13 5.97
C VAL A 57 18.06 21.18 6.22
N ILE A 58 18.02 20.53 7.38
CA ILE A 58 16.96 19.58 7.70
C ILE A 58 16.07 20.11 8.83
N SER A 59 14.78 20.16 8.56
CA SER A 59 13.76 20.55 9.53
C SER A 59 13.08 19.32 10.13
N LEU A 60 12.99 19.27 11.46
CA LEU A 60 12.31 18.21 12.22
C LEU A 60 10.91 18.64 12.70
N GLY A 61 10.30 19.65 12.07
CA GLY A 61 8.93 20.10 12.37
C GLY A 61 8.81 21.40 13.19
N ASP A 62 9.91 22.06 13.52
CA ASP A 62 9.93 23.43 14.06
C ASP A 62 10.34 24.42 12.96
N ALA A 63 9.33 25.00 12.30
CA ALA A 63 9.53 25.90 11.17
C ALA A 63 10.21 27.22 11.57
N GLU A 64 9.98 27.72 12.80
CA GLU A 64 10.59 28.98 13.24
C GLU A 64 12.09 28.80 13.48
N GLN A 65 12.49 27.72 14.16
CA GLN A 65 13.90 27.44 14.42
C GLN A 65 14.65 27.17 13.10
N THR A 66 14.02 26.45 12.17
CA THR A 66 14.60 26.15 10.86
C THR A 66 14.81 27.42 10.04
N ASN A 67 13.84 28.33 10.01
CA ASN A 67 13.95 29.59 9.27
C ASN A 67 15.10 30.45 9.80
N ARG A 68 15.20 30.64 11.13
CA ARG A 68 16.30 31.42 11.72
C ARG A 68 17.67 30.82 11.41
N PHE A 69 17.77 29.49 11.38
CA PHE A 69 19.00 28.79 11.04
C PHE A 69 19.33 28.91 9.54
N SER A 70 18.32 28.85 8.68
CA SER A 70 18.46 29.07 7.24
C SER A 70 18.99 30.47 6.95
N ASP A 71 18.44 31.50 7.60
CA ASP A 71 18.90 32.90 7.48
C ASP A 71 20.38 33.03 7.85
N GLN A 72 20.83 32.42 8.95
CA GLN A 72 22.23 32.46 9.40
C GLN A 72 23.20 31.78 8.42
N ILE A 73 22.77 30.70 7.76
CA ILE A 73 23.60 29.99 6.79
C ILE A 73 23.61 30.75 5.46
N GLN A 74 22.55 31.49 5.13
CA GLN A 74 22.45 32.21 3.87
C GLN A 74 23.58 33.23 3.69
N ASP A 75 23.96 33.93 4.76
CA ASP A 75 25.12 34.83 4.78
C ASP A 75 26.43 34.08 4.42
N VAL A 76 26.61 32.88 4.97
CA VAL A 76 27.79 32.03 4.71
C VAL A 76 27.80 31.52 3.27
N ILE A 77 26.63 31.17 2.72
CA ILE A 77 26.49 30.70 1.34
C ILE A 77 26.73 31.84 0.35
N GLU A 78 26.24 33.06 0.64
CA GLU A 78 26.51 34.22 -0.20
C GLU A 78 28.00 34.58 -0.21
N ALA A 79 28.66 34.52 0.95
CA ALA A 79 30.11 34.68 1.03
C ALA A 79 30.83 33.62 0.19
N PHE A 80 30.40 32.36 0.25
CA PHE A 80 30.98 31.28 -0.55
C PHE A 80 30.74 31.46 -2.05
N ARG A 81 29.54 31.89 -2.47
CA ARG A 81 29.21 32.18 -3.88
C ARG A 81 30.05 33.32 -4.47
N ASN A 82 30.43 34.29 -3.64
CA ASN A 82 31.22 35.45 -4.05
C ASN A 82 32.73 35.17 -4.10
N THR A 83 33.17 33.95 -3.82
CA THR A 83 34.58 33.54 -3.94
C THR A 83 34.96 33.37 -5.42
N ASP A 84 36.20 33.71 -5.80
CA ASP A 84 36.72 33.70 -7.18
C ASP A 84 36.58 32.35 -7.93
N ALA A 85 36.27 31.25 -7.22
CA ALA A 85 36.16 29.91 -7.78
C ALA A 85 34.82 29.61 -8.50
N GLY A 86 33.79 30.45 -8.35
CA GLY A 86 32.56 30.37 -9.17
C GLY A 86 31.71 29.10 -9.01
N HIS A 87 31.85 28.36 -7.91
CA HIS A 87 31.12 27.10 -7.67
C HIS A 87 29.61 27.31 -7.56
N LYS A 88 28.82 26.42 -8.17
CA LYS A 88 27.35 26.42 -8.03
C LYS A 88 26.96 25.83 -6.67
N VAL A 89 26.21 26.59 -5.89
CA VAL A 89 25.63 26.13 -4.62
C VAL A 89 24.12 26.23 -4.66
N ASP A 90 23.44 25.11 -4.45
CA ASP A 90 21.99 25.03 -4.22
C ASP A 90 21.71 24.87 -2.72
N VAL A 91 20.66 25.52 -2.24
CA VAL A 91 20.25 25.48 -0.83
C VAL A 91 18.94 24.73 -0.75
N VAL A 92 18.98 23.57 -0.12
CA VAL A 92 17.81 22.70 0.01
C VAL A 92 17.42 22.64 1.46
N THR A 93 16.17 22.98 1.76
CA THR A 93 15.57 22.75 3.07
C THR A 93 14.62 21.58 2.96
N GLU A 94 14.91 20.49 3.68
CA GLU A 94 14.11 19.25 3.64
C GLU A 94 13.40 19.02 4.97
N MET A 95 12.10 18.71 4.92
CA MET A 95 11.35 18.32 6.10
C MET A 95 11.43 16.81 6.29
N ALA A 96 12.10 16.37 7.35
CA ALA A 96 12.31 14.96 7.63
C ALA A 96 11.98 14.61 9.08
N VAL A 97 11.77 13.32 9.34
CA VAL A 97 11.51 12.81 10.69
C VAL A 97 12.81 12.52 11.45
N SER A 98 13.94 12.44 10.74
CA SER A 98 15.27 12.47 11.34
C SER A 98 16.28 13.11 10.39
N VAL A 99 17.38 13.60 10.95
CA VAL A 99 18.48 14.19 10.18
C VAL A 99 19.07 13.17 9.20
N SER A 100 19.40 11.96 9.65
CA SER A 100 19.95 10.93 8.75
C SER A 100 19.04 10.62 7.56
N ARG A 101 17.73 10.56 7.77
CA ARG A 101 16.77 10.29 6.70
C ARG A 101 16.71 11.44 5.70
N GLY A 102 16.62 12.68 6.17
CA GLY A 102 16.64 13.85 5.30
C GLY A 102 17.90 13.91 4.42
N ILE A 103 19.07 13.58 5.00
CA ILE A 103 20.33 13.48 4.24
C ILE A 103 20.24 12.43 3.14
N LEU A 104 19.79 11.22 3.47
CA LEU A 104 19.73 10.09 2.55
C LEU A 104 18.69 10.27 1.43
N ASP A 105 17.54 10.87 1.76
CA ASP A 105 16.47 11.11 0.80
C ASP A 105 16.93 12.16 -0.24
N VAL A 106 17.50 13.29 0.20
CA VAL A 106 18.07 14.30 -0.71
C VAL A 106 19.23 13.76 -1.53
N ALA A 107 20.12 12.96 -0.93
CA ALA A 107 21.22 12.33 -1.67
C ALA A 107 20.73 11.43 -2.81
N ARG A 108 19.63 10.70 -2.62
CA ARG A 108 19.01 9.87 -3.67
C ARG A 108 18.30 10.72 -4.72
N GLU A 109 17.50 11.69 -4.29
CA GLU A 109 16.73 12.55 -5.21
C GLU A 109 17.63 13.40 -6.10
N ARG A 110 18.76 13.86 -5.56
CA ARG A 110 19.72 14.72 -6.26
C ARG A 110 20.86 13.95 -6.93
N ASN A 111 20.85 12.60 -6.87
CA ASN A 111 21.92 11.73 -7.38
C ASN A 111 23.31 12.21 -6.91
N ALA A 112 23.47 12.35 -5.59
CA ALA A 112 24.73 12.76 -5.00
C ALA A 112 25.84 11.74 -5.31
N ASP A 113 27.01 12.21 -5.71
CA ASP A 113 28.20 11.39 -5.84
C ASP A 113 28.86 11.16 -4.48
N VAL A 114 28.74 12.15 -3.60
CA VAL A 114 29.35 12.21 -2.27
C VAL A 114 28.42 12.90 -1.27
N ILE A 115 28.40 12.36 -0.04
CA ILE A 115 27.88 13.08 1.14
C ILE A 115 29.08 13.48 2.01
N LEU A 116 29.20 14.77 2.34
CA LEU A 116 30.25 15.30 3.20
C LEU A 116 29.67 15.63 4.59
N LEU A 117 30.15 14.95 5.63
CA LEU A 117 29.69 15.07 7.02
C LEU A 117 30.77 15.63 7.94
N GLY A 118 30.44 16.62 8.74
CA GLY A 118 31.37 17.20 9.72
C GLY A 118 31.32 16.49 11.07
N VAL A 119 32.47 16.27 11.70
CA VAL A 119 32.61 15.77 13.08
C VAL A 119 33.54 16.67 13.89
N GLN A 120 33.29 16.79 15.19
CA GLN A 120 34.09 17.61 16.11
C GLN A 120 34.63 16.78 17.29
N ARG A 121 35.72 17.28 17.90
CA ARG A 121 36.22 16.75 19.17
C ARG A 121 35.27 17.12 20.30
N SER A 122 34.94 16.15 21.14
CA SER A 122 34.27 16.37 22.43
C SER A 122 35.13 17.23 23.35
N THR A 123 34.52 17.83 24.37
CA THR A 123 35.24 18.49 25.49
C THR A 123 36.21 17.56 26.21
N GLN A 124 36.05 16.24 26.08
CA GLN A 124 36.96 15.21 26.60
C GLN A 124 38.07 14.80 25.61
N GLY A 125 38.19 15.50 24.47
CA GLY A 125 39.26 15.29 23.48
C GLY A 125 39.03 14.13 22.49
N SER A 126 37.98 13.34 22.65
CA SER A 126 37.61 12.26 21.71
C SER A 126 36.55 12.68 20.70
N VAL A 127 36.71 12.26 19.46
CA VAL A 127 35.75 12.39 18.36
C VAL A 127 34.77 11.22 18.46
N LYS A 128 33.48 11.54 18.53
CA LYS A 128 32.40 10.57 18.37
C LYS A 128 31.69 10.88 17.06
N LEU A 129 31.54 9.88 16.20
CA LEU A 129 30.81 10.03 14.93
C LEU A 129 29.34 10.42 15.18
N GLY A 130 28.74 9.83 16.21
CA GLY A 130 27.35 10.09 16.58
C GLY A 130 26.38 9.34 15.66
N THR A 131 25.15 9.21 16.13
CA THR A 131 24.12 8.38 15.48
C THR A 131 23.78 8.83 14.06
N VAL A 132 23.90 10.13 13.77
CA VAL A 132 23.60 10.65 12.42
C VAL A 132 24.60 10.12 11.41
N VAL A 133 25.89 10.25 11.71
CA VAL A 133 26.99 9.85 10.82
C VAL A 133 27.02 8.33 10.65
N GLU A 134 26.85 7.58 11.75
CA GLU A 134 26.78 6.11 11.72
C GLU A 134 25.64 5.61 10.82
N ASN A 135 24.44 6.19 10.95
CA ASN A 135 23.29 5.82 10.12
C ASN A 135 23.49 6.19 8.64
N VAL A 136 24.11 7.33 8.34
CA VAL A 136 24.37 7.74 6.95
C VAL A 136 25.42 6.82 6.33
N ILE A 137 26.53 6.53 7.02
CA ILE A 137 27.55 5.59 6.55
C ILE A 137 26.94 4.23 6.22
N ALA A 138 26.08 3.71 7.10
CA ALA A 138 25.48 2.38 6.93
C ALA A 138 24.54 2.25 5.73
N THR A 139 23.97 3.35 5.22
CA THR A 139 22.84 3.31 4.26
C THR A 139 23.00 4.23 3.04
N ALA A 140 24.05 5.06 2.99
CA ALA A 140 24.27 6.01 1.91
C ALA A 140 24.31 5.33 0.53
N PRO A 141 23.65 5.91 -0.50
CA PRO A 141 23.67 5.40 -1.86
C PRO A 141 25.00 5.68 -2.59
N CYS A 142 25.89 6.45 -1.97
CA CYS A 142 27.10 6.99 -2.57
C CYS A 142 28.23 7.03 -1.52
N GLY A 143 29.43 7.49 -1.90
CA GLY A 143 30.54 7.63 -0.97
C GLY A 143 30.22 8.63 0.14
N VAL A 144 30.65 8.32 1.37
CA VAL A 144 30.51 9.23 2.52
C VAL A 144 31.88 9.69 2.95
N LEU A 145 32.09 11.00 2.97
CA LEU A 145 33.28 11.63 3.50
C LEU A 145 32.98 12.23 4.86
N ILE A 146 33.85 11.94 5.82
CA ILE A 146 33.79 12.49 7.17
C ILE A 146 34.95 13.45 7.32
N TYR A 147 34.62 14.71 7.59
CA TYR A 147 35.59 15.78 7.80
C TYR A 147 35.68 16.13 9.27
N ARG A 148 36.88 16.05 9.84
CA ARG A 148 37.21 16.60 11.14
C ARG A 148 38.05 17.86 10.96
N SER A 149 37.48 18.97 11.41
CA SER A 149 38.14 20.29 11.44
C SER A 149 39.30 20.33 12.46
N ALA A 150 40.21 21.28 12.26
CA ALA A 150 41.33 21.63 13.14
C ALA A 150 41.32 23.14 13.44
N GLU A 151 42.21 23.63 14.31
CA GLU A 151 42.27 25.06 14.63
C GLU A 151 42.72 25.92 13.43
N SER A 152 43.54 25.35 12.54
CA SER A 152 43.90 25.93 11.25
C SER A 152 43.12 25.26 10.13
N SER A 153 42.50 26.07 9.27
CA SER A 153 41.83 25.60 8.05
C SER A 153 42.79 25.37 6.87
N TYR A 154 44.06 25.75 7.01
CA TYR A 154 45.10 25.60 5.99
C TYR A 154 46.07 24.49 6.37
N PHE A 155 46.62 23.82 5.36
CA PHE A 155 47.61 22.77 5.52
C PHE A 155 48.75 22.96 4.52
N ASP A 156 49.97 22.64 4.95
CA ASP A 156 51.20 22.76 4.17
C ASP A 156 51.59 21.44 3.49
N ARG A 157 50.90 20.35 3.83
CA ARG A 157 51.19 19.00 3.31
C ARG A 157 49.98 18.10 3.45
N VAL A 158 49.81 17.22 2.47
CA VAL A 158 48.82 16.13 2.52
C VAL A 158 49.52 14.83 2.90
N VAL A 159 48.97 14.11 3.88
CA VAL A 159 49.45 12.81 4.35
C VAL A 159 48.38 11.77 4.05
N VAL A 160 48.78 10.68 3.40
CA VAL A 160 47.87 9.57 3.05
C VAL A 160 48.47 8.22 3.48
N PRO A 161 47.89 7.56 4.49
CA PRO A 161 48.23 6.19 4.82
C PRO A 161 47.59 5.23 3.82
N ILE A 162 48.38 4.29 3.32
CA ILE A 162 47.95 3.31 2.33
C ILE A 162 48.31 1.91 2.81
N ASP A 163 47.33 1.01 2.76
CA ASP A 163 47.43 -0.39 3.17
C ASP A 163 47.18 -1.38 2.03
N GLY A 164 47.01 -0.89 0.80
CA GLY A 164 46.73 -1.73 -0.36
C GLY A 164 45.27 -2.16 -0.48
N THR A 165 44.34 -1.50 0.21
CA THR A 165 42.89 -1.74 0.11
C THR A 165 42.20 -0.78 -0.88
N LEU A 166 40.99 -1.12 -1.34
CA LEU A 166 40.20 -0.22 -2.20
C LEU A 166 39.94 1.15 -1.55
N PRO A 167 39.55 1.26 -0.26
CA PRO A 167 39.41 2.56 0.39
C PRO A 167 40.70 3.39 0.40
N SER A 168 41.88 2.78 0.59
CA SER A 168 43.14 3.53 0.56
C SER A 168 43.56 3.97 -0.83
N ALA A 169 43.20 3.22 -1.88
CA ALA A 169 43.37 3.67 -3.26
C ALA A 169 42.52 4.92 -3.58
N ILE A 170 41.29 4.98 -3.07
CA ILE A 170 40.41 6.16 -3.21
C ILE A 170 40.93 7.33 -2.36
N ALA A 171 41.41 7.05 -1.15
CA ALA A 171 42.06 8.06 -0.32
C ALA A 171 43.30 8.67 -1.00
N MET A 172 44.09 7.86 -1.68
CA MET A 172 45.21 8.34 -2.50
C MET A 172 44.72 9.25 -3.63
N LYS A 173 43.69 8.85 -4.38
CA LYS A 173 43.10 9.69 -5.43
C LYS A 173 42.68 11.07 -4.89
N LEU A 174 41.97 11.10 -3.76
CA LEU A 174 41.51 12.35 -3.15
C LEU A 174 42.69 13.18 -2.59
N ALA A 175 43.67 12.53 -1.97
CA ALA A 175 44.87 13.17 -1.45
C ALA A 175 45.68 13.87 -2.56
N VAL A 176 45.81 13.22 -3.73
CA VAL A 176 46.43 13.81 -4.92
C VAL A 176 45.65 15.05 -5.37
N SER A 177 44.32 14.98 -5.41
CA SER A 177 43.48 16.12 -5.80
C SER A 177 43.68 17.33 -4.88
N PHE A 178 43.68 17.13 -3.55
CA PHE A 178 43.96 18.21 -2.60
C PHE A 178 45.40 18.73 -2.72
N ALA A 179 46.39 17.85 -2.89
CA ALA A 179 47.78 18.26 -3.00
C ALA A 179 48.04 19.11 -4.25
N LEU A 180 47.37 18.81 -5.36
CA LEU A 180 47.46 19.56 -6.61
C LEU A 180 46.79 20.93 -6.55
N GLN A 181 45.60 21.01 -5.95
CA GLN A 181 44.85 22.27 -5.84
C GLN A 181 45.55 23.29 -4.95
N HIS A 182 46.21 22.81 -3.89
CA HIS A 182 46.88 23.67 -2.92
C HIS A 182 48.39 23.85 -3.21
N ASP A 183 48.94 23.22 -4.25
CA ASP A 183 50.39 23.20 -4.60
C ASP A 183 51.28 22.79 -3.41
N VAL A 184 50.83 21.81 -2.62
CA VAL A 184 51.50 21.32 -1.40
C VAL A 184 52.11 19.91 -1.58
N PRO A 185 53.22 19.58 -0.90
CA PRO A 185 53.81 18.25 -0.95
C PRO A 185 52.82 17.14 -0.52
N LEU A 186 52.95 15.96 -1.14
CA LEU A 186 52.19 14.77 -0.82
C LEU A 186 53.10 13.73 -0.14
N ARG A 187 52.69 13.25 1.04
CA ARG A 187 53.40 12.20 1.77
C ARG A 187 52.56 10.94 1.85
N GLN A 188 53.01 9.91 1.17
CA GLN A 188 52.40 8.58 1.21
C GLN A 188 53.07 7.73 2.29
N MET A 189 52.26 7.16 3.19
CA MET A 189 52.70 6.28 4.25
C MET A 189 52.20 4.86 4.01
N SER A 190 53.04 4.01 3.41
CA SER A 190 52.68 2.63 3.10
C SER A 190 52.77 1.77 4.36
N ILE A 191 51.64 1.24 4.82
CA ILE A 191 51.55 0.34 5.97
C ILE A 191 51.73 -1.09 5.47
N GLN A 192 52.78 -1.76 5.92
CA GLN A 192 53.05 -3.13 5.53
C GLN A 192 52.47 -4.09 6.58
N TYR A 193 51.37 -4.76 6.24
CA TYR A 193 50.80 -5.84 7.05
C TYR A 193 51.42 -7.18 6.64
N ASP A 194 51.69 -8.07 7.60
CA ASP A 194 52.35 -9.36 7.33
C ASP A 194 51.54 -10.34 6.46
N TYR A 195 50.28 -10.06 6.08
CA TYR A 195 49.40 -11.12 5.53
C TYR A 195 48.29 -10.75 4.52
N HIS A 196 48.19 -9.56 3.93
CA HIS A 196 47.20 -9.29 2.87
C HIS A 196 47.89 -8.68 1.64
N TYR A 197 48.14 -9.52 0.63
CA TYR A 197 48.67 -9.13 -0.67
C TYR A 197 47.56 -9.23 -1.71
N ASP A 198 47.08 -8.10 -2.23
CA ASP A 198 46.17 -8.05 -3.38
C ASP A 198 46.85 -7.28 -4.54
N PRO A 199 47.24 -7.97 -5.62
CA PRO A 199 47.99 -7.36 -6.71
C PRO A 199 47.19 -6.31 -7.52
N GLU A 200 45.85 -6.36 -7.55
CA GLU A 200 45.04 -5.39 -8.31
C GLU A 200 45.06 -3.99 -7.66
N HIS A 201 45.03 -3.93 -6.32
CA HIS A 201 45.02 -2.66 -5.58
C HIS A 201 46.39 -1.98 -5.55
N GLU A 202 47.48 -2.76 -5.46
CA GLU A 202 48.84 -2.24 -5.56
C GLU A 202 49.10 -1.62 -6.94
N GLU A 203 48.53 -2.20 -8.00
CA GLU A 203 48.61 -1.66 -9.35
C GLU A 203 47.80 -0.36 -9.50
N ALA A 204 46.63 -0.26 -8.87
CA ALA A 204 45.85 0.99 -8.84
C ALA A 204 46.59 2.12 -8.09
N ILE A 205 47.24 1.81 -6.96
CA ILE A 205 48.07 2.78 -6.21
C ILE A 205 49.26 3.22 -7.06
N LYS A 206 49.97 2.28 -7.71
CA LYS A 206 51.07 2.61 -8.64
C LYS A 206 50.60 3.48 -9.80
N ARG A 207 49.43 3.22 -10.38
CA ARG A 207 48.87 4.10 -11.42
C ARG A 207 48.71 5.53 -10.92
N TYR A 208 48.18 5.77 -9.71
CA TYR A 208 48.09 7.13 -9.18
C TYR A 208 49.46 7.77 -8.91
N GLU A 209 50.45 6.98 -8.49
CA GLU A 209 51.82 7.45 -8.33
C GLU A 209 52.46 7.85 -9.67
N ASP A 210 52.24 7.05 -10.72
CA ASP A 210 52.84 7.23 -12.04
C ASP A 210 52.24 8.42 -12.82
N HIS A 211 51.02 8.83 -12.48
CA HIS A 211 50.29 9.94 -13.13
C HIS A 211 50.36 11.27 -12.37
N LEU A 212 51.14 11.34 -11.29
CA LEU A 212 51.43 12.60 -10.62
C LEU A 212 52.18 13.55 -11.57
N PRO A 213 51.75 14.81 -11.72
CA PRO A 213 52.49 15.75 -12.55
C PRO A 213 53.90 15.95 -11.98
N PRO A 214 54.92 16.12 -12.85
CA PRO A 214 56.33 16.13 -12.44
C PRO A 214 56.74 17.25 -11.47
N LYS A 215 55.84 18.22 -11.19
CA LYS A 215 56.02 19.28 -10.20
C LYS A 215 55.66 18.84 -8.77
N GLN A 216 54.94 17.73 -8.59
CA GLN A 216 54.48 17.28 -7.27
C GLN A 216 55.57 16.53 -6.50
N ASP A 217 55.95 17.01 -5.32
CA ASP A 217 56.90 16.31 -4.42
C ASP A 217 56.19 15.16 -3.67
N LEU A 218 56.28 13.94 -4.22
CA LEU A 218 55.80 12.71 -3.56
C LEU A 218 56.90 12.10 -2.68
N LYS A 219 56.68 12.11 -1.37
CA LYS A 219 57.56 11.42 -0.40
C LYS A 219 56.92 10.13 0.09
N LYS A 220 57.56 8.99 -0.18
CA LYS A 220 57.11 7.68 0.30
C LYS A 220 57.84 7.30 1.59
N LYS A 221 57.09 6.87 2.60
CA LYS A 221 57.60 6.27 3.84
C LYS A 221 56.94 4.92 4.05
N ILE A 222 57.75 3.89 4.32
CA ILE A 222 57.24 2.56 4.68
C ILE A 222 57.14 2.50 6.20
N ILE A 223 55.98 2.07 6.70
CA ILE A 223 55.68 1.89 8.13
C ILE A 223 55.67 0.39 8.42
N VAL A 224 56.69 -0.06 9.15
CA VAL A 224 56.84 -1.45 9.62
C VAL A 224 56.73 -1.42 11.14
N SER A 225 55.51 -1.33 11.65
CA SER A 225 55.24 -1.16 13.08
C SER A 225 54.00 -1.93 13.51
N ARG A 226 54.03 -2.46 14.74
CA ARG A 226 52.86 -3.06 15.40
C ARG A 226 51.83 -2.02 15.86
N HIS A 227 52.19 -0.74 15.83
CA HIS A 227 51.35 0.40 16.21
C HIS A 227 51.39 1.48 15.11
N PRO A 228 50.80 1.21 13.93
CA PRO A 228 50.91 2.10 12.77
C PRO A 228 50.34 3.50 13.04
N ALA A 229 49.25 3.63 13.80
CA ALA A 229 48.63 4.93 14.08
C ALA A 229 49.59 5.89 14.77
N ARG A 230 50.29 5.41 15.80
CA ARG A 230 51.24 6.21 16.58
C ARG A 230 52.43 6.65 15.72
N GLU A 231 52.87 5.81 14.79
CA GLU A 231 53.96 6.17 13.89
C GLU A 231 53.52 7.21 12.85
N ILE A 232 52.30 7.09 12.32
CA ILE A 232 51.72 8.10 11.41
C ILE A 232 51.60 9.44 12.13
N VAL A 233 50.95 9.45 13.29
CA VAL A 233 50.71 10.67 14.10
C VAL A 233 52.01 11.32 14.53
N SER A 234 53.03 10.56 14.94
CA SER A 234 54.32 11.13 15.35
C SER A 234 55.11 11.79 14.20
N GLY A 235 54.78 11.47 12.95
CA GLY A 235 55.33 12.12 11.77
C GLY A 235 54.51 13.31 11.26
N MET A 236 53.45 13.70 11.98
CA MET A 236 52.50 14.75 11.59
C MET A 236 52.57 16.00 12.49
N THR A 237 52.19 17.14 11.93
CA THR A 237 52.05 18.45 12.58
C THR A 237 50.62 18.99 12.42
N GLU A 238 50.26 20.06 13.13
CA GLU A 238 48.93 20.68 13.04
C GLU A 238 48.59 21.19 11.62
N ASP A 239 49.63 21.52 10.84
CA ASP A 239 49.51 21.97 9.45
C ASP A 239 49.48 20.81 8.42
N ASP A 240 49.25 19.56 8.84
CA ASP A 240 49.10 18.41 7.94
C ASP A 240 47.63 17.99 7.78
N LEU A 241 47.18 17.85 6.52
CA LEU A 241 45.90 17.20 6.21
C LEU A 241 46.08 15.68 6.12
N LEU A 242 45.36 14.93 6.94
CA LEU A 242 45.30 13.47 6.82
C LEU A 242 44.12 13.05 5.94
N VAL A 243 44.37 12.30 4.87
CA VAL A 243 43.32 11.70 4.04
C VAL A 243 43.42 10.20 4.12
N MET A 244 42.37 9.50 4.56
CA MET A 244 42.42 8.05 4.75
C MET A 244 41.13 7.33 4.38
N GLY A 245 41.25 6.09 3.93
CA GLY A 245 40.14 5.21 3.61
C GLY A 245 39.73 4.32 4.79
N PHE A 246 38.47 3.89 4.80
CA PHE A 246 37.88 2.97 5.78
C PHE A 246 36.94 1.96 5.08
N SER A 247 36.99 0.67 5.45
CA SER A 247 36.16 -0.40 4.87
C SER A 247 34.99 -0.79 5.78
N GLN A 248 33.75 -0.72 5.28
CA GLN A 248 32.56 -0.98 6.10
C GLN A 248 32.39 -2.46 6.51
N LYS A 249 32.59 -3.44 5.62
CA LYS A 249 32.23 -4.86 5.91
C LYS A 249 33.16 -5.51 6.96
N THR A 250 34.46 -5.33 6.81
CA THR A 250 35.45 -5.96 7.71
C THR A 250 35.49 -5.30 9.08
N ASP A 251 35.17 -4.01 9.14
CA ASP A 251 35.22 -3.22 10.37
C ASP A 251 33.82 -3.04 11.03
N LEU A 252 32.69 -3.22 10.33
CA LEU A 252 31.34 -3.31 10.93
C LEU A 252 31.00 -4.63 11.60
N GLU A 253 31.29 -5.76 10.96
CA GLU A 253 30.97 -7.06 11.52
C GLU A 253 31.95 -7.49 12.64
N ARG A 254 33.13 -6.85 12.73
CA ARG A 254 34.10 -7.04 13.82
C ARG A 254 34.21 -5.77 14.65
N HIS A 255 33.25 -5.49 15.53
CA HIS A 255 33.35 -4.45 16.58
C HIS A 255 34.01 -3.15 16.09
N ILE A 256 33.22 -2.22 15.54
CA ILE A 256 33.58 -0.95 14.87
C ILE A 256 34.34 0.03 15.75
N ILE A 257 35.49 -0.37 16.24
CA ILE A 257 36.57 0.45 16.77
C ILE A 257 37.85 -0.39 16.57
N ASN A 258 38.17 -0.76 15.32
CA ASN A 258 39.55 -1.17 15.04
C ASN A 258 40.44 0.06 15.14
N ASP A 259 41.58 -0.14 15.81
CA ASP A 259 42.37 0.88 16.47
C ASP A 259 42.87 1.99 15.52
N LEU A 260 43.21 1.69 14.26
CA LEU A 260 43.93 2.63 13.39
C LEU A 260 43.09 3.85 12.98
N SER A 261 41.95 3.67 12.32
CA SER A 261 41.14 4.79 11.81
C SER A 261 40.54 5.64 12.91
N ASN A 262 40.10 5.00 14.00
CA ASN A 262 39.63 5.73 15.16
C ASN A 262 40.77 6.43 15.91
N GLN A 263 41.94 5.79 16.07
CA GLN A 263 43.11 6.47 16.66
C GLN A 263 43.56 7.64 15.80
N LEU A 264 43.60 7.51 14.48
CA LEU A 264 43.98 8.59 13.58
C LEU A 264 42.96 9.73 13.59
N LEU A 265 41.67 9.42 13.53
CA LEU A 265 40.61 10.43 13.63
C LEU A 265 40.70 11.20 14.96
N ASN A 266 41.05 10.52 16.06
CA ASN A 266 41.17 11.14 17.39
C ASN A 266 42.50 11.87 17.62
N GLN A 267 43.62 11.25 17.25
CA GLN A 267 44.97 11.65 17.67
C GLN A 267 45.71 12.50 16.64
N ALA A 268 45.28 12.53 15.37
CA ALA A 268 45.95 13.37 14.38
C ALA A 268 45.90 14.86 14.80
N PRO A 269 47.01 15.61 14.70
CA PRO A 269 47.05 17.01 15.14
C PRO A 269 46.25 17.94 14.22
N GLY A 270 46.42 17.82 12.90
CA GLY A 270 45.73 18.64 11.89
C GLY A 270 44.35 18.12 11.45
N PRO A 271 43.79 18.63 10.35
CA PRO A 271 42.50 18.20 9.82
C PRO A 271 42.52 16.77 9.28
N VAL A 272 41.38 16.08 9.32
CA VAL A 272 41.26 14.68 8.86
C VAL A 272 40.07 14.53 7.93
N ILE A 273 40.30 13.89 6.79
CA ILE A 273 39.26 13.40 5.88
C ILE A 273 39.28 11.88 5.90
N LEU A 274 38.16 11.30 6.34
CA LEU A 274 37.95 9.86 6.33
C LEU A 274 36.91 9.50 5.27
N ILE A 275 37.25 8.55 4.39
CA ILE A 275 36.41 8.14 3.29
C ILE A 275 35.83 6.77 3.60
N SER A 276 34.51 6.69 3.64
CA SER A 276 33.79 5.43 3.71
C SER A 276 33.14 5.14 2.36
N GLN A 277 33.41 3.95 1.81
CA GLN A 277 32.73 3.45 0.63
C GLN A 277 31.95 2.17 0.92
N HIS A 278 30.81 2.04 0.25
CA HIS A 278 30.02 0.82 0.20
C HIS A 278 30.51 -0.02 -1.00
N GLU A 279 31.19 -1.13 -0.74
CA GLU A 279 31.65 -2.04 -1.80
C GLU A 279 30.45 -2.73 -2.47
N TRP A 280 30.10 -2.31 -3.69
CA TRP A 280 29.14 -3.04 -4.50
C TRP A 280 29.81 -4.24 -5.17
N HIS A 281 29.35 -5.46 -4.88
CA HIS A 281 29.82 -6.67 -5.56
C HIS A 281 29.56 -6.59 -7.08
N ARG A 282 30.64 -6.54 -7.86
CA ARG A 282 30.62 -6.53 -9.33
C ARG A 282 30.38 -7.95 -9.87
N GLY A 283 29.15 -8.24 -10.28
CA GLY A 283 28.79 -9.44 -11.03
C GLY A 283 27.34 -9.39 -11.52
N ILE A 284 26.98 -10.20 -12.53
CA ILE A 284 25.60 -10.32 -13.08
C ILE A 284 24.57 -10.61 -11.97
N ARG A 285 25.00 -11.27 -10.88
CA ARG A 285 24.24 -11.50 -9.66
C ARG A 285 23.91 -10.20 -8.91
N GLY A 286 24.80 -9.22 -8.92
CA GLY A 286 24.62 -7.87 -8.35
C GLY A 286 23.67 -6.97 -9.15
N ALA A 287 23.46 -7.22 -10.45
CA ALA A 287 22.44 -6.53 -11.25
C ALA A 287 21.03 -7.11 -10.98
N ILE A 288 20.96 -8.43 -10.78
CA ILE A 288 19.73 -9.12 -10.33
C ILE A 288 19.41 -8.72 -8.89
N GLU A 289 20.41 -8.64 -8.02
CA GLU A 289 20.27 -8.13 -6.64
C GLU A 289 19.96 -6.63 -6.61
N HIS A 290 20.43 -5.80 -7.55
CA HIS A 290 19.97 -4.40 -7.70
C HIS A 290 18.51 -4.29 -8.14
N GLY A 291 18.09 -5.18 -9.06
CA GLY A 291 16.68 -5.31 -9.46
C GLY A 291 15.82 -5.76 -8.28
N ILE A 292 16.32 -6.69 -7.47
CA ILE A 292 15.66 -7.20 -6.26
C ILE A 292 15.76 -6.21 -5.10
N ALA A 293 16.82 -5.40 -4.97
CA ALA A 293 17.00 -4.40 -3.92
C ALA A 293 16.13 -3.15 -4.17
N ARG A 294 15.91 -2.77 -5.44
CA ARG A 294 14.80 -1.86 -5.80
C ARG A 294 13.44 -2.43 -5.39
N LEU A 295 13.31 -3.76 -5.38
CA LEU A 295 12.12 -4.48 -4.94
C LEU A 295 12.18 -4.90 -3.47
N ASN A 296 13.25 -4.58 -2.71
CA ASN A 296 13.44 -5.02 -1.33
C ASN A 296 13.08 -3.86 -0.40
N PRO A 297 11.87 -3.83 0.17
CA PRO A 297 11.40 -2.74 1.01
C PRO A 297 11.89 -2.91 2.45
N GLN A 298 13.16 -3.25 2.66
CA GLN A 298 13.69 -3.28 4.02
C GLN A 298 13.65 -1.87 4.59
N LEU A 299 12.92 -1.72 5.69
CA LEU A 299 12.78 -0.47 6.41
C LEU A 299 14.10 -0.16 7.11
N THR A 300 14.62 1.04 6.88
CA THR A 300 15.74 1.58 7.66
C THR A 300 15.38 1.66 9.15
N LEU A 301 16.36 1.67 10.05
CA LEU A 301 16.09 1.80 11.49
C LEU A 301 15.28 3.07 11.83
N VAL A 302 15.51 4.15 11.10
CA VAL A 302 14.71 5.39 11.22
C VAL A 302 13.26 5.14 10.81
N GLU A 303 13.02 4.50 9.67
CA GLU A 303 11.67 4.17 9.20
C GLU A 303 10.93 3.24 10.15
N GLN A 304 11.62 2.25 10.71
CA GLN A 304 11.04 1.37 11.73
C GLN A 304 10.64 2.16 12.98
N ASN A 305 11.52 3.02 13.48
CA ASN A 305 11.24 3.82 14.68
C ASN A 305 10.11 4.84 14.42
N GLU A 306 10.03 5.41 13.22
CA GLU A 306 8.94 6.30 12.81
C GLU A 306 7.60 5.56 12.73
N LEU A 307 7.58 4.35 12.17
CA LEU A 307 6.40 3.49 12.16
C LEU A 307 5.92 3.16 13.57
N ILE A 308 6.84 2.81 14.48
CA ILE A 308 6.54 2.52 15.89
C ILE A 308 5.96 3.76 16.57
N TRP A 309 6.60 4.92 16.40
CA TRP A 309 6.15 6.18 16.99
C TRP A 309 4.75 6.58 16.48
N SER A 310 4.51 6.44 15.18
CA SER A 310 3.19 6.68 14.57
C SER A 310 2.14 5.68 15.08
N ALA A 311 2.53 4.42 15.25
CA ALA A 311 1.68 3.37 15.82
C ALA A 311 1.33 3.65 17.28
N GLU A 312 2.25 4.13 18.11
CA GLU A 312 1.99 4.50 19.51
C GLU A 312 1.00 5.65 19.63
N LYS A 313 1.14 6.67 18.78
CA LYS A 313 0.19 7.79 18.71
C LYS A 313 -1.20 7.31 18.27
N SER A 314 -1.24 6.49 17.23
CA SER A 314 -2.47 5.93 16.64
C SER A 314 -3.17 4.89 17.51
N ALA A 315 -2.45 4.27 18.45
CA ALA A 315 -3.00 3.29 19.38
C ALA A 315 -3.84 3.92 20.49
N SER A 316 -3.87 5.25 20.64
CA SER A 316 -4.57 5.92 21.74
C SER A 316 -6.05 6.19 21.41
N THR A 317 -6.95 5.81 22.32
CA THR A 317 -8.36 6.21 22.25
C THR A 317 -8.49 7.69 22.59
N ASN A 318 -8.52 8.56 21.57
CA ASN A 318 -8.79 9.99 21.72
C ASN A 318 -10.27 10.31 21.44
N LEU A 319 -10.68 11.54 21.76
CA LEU A 319 -12.06 11.98 21.56
C LEU A 319 -12.45 11.98 20.08
N ASP A 320 -11.53 12.39 19.20
CA ASP A 320 -11.74 12.41 17.75
C ASP A 320 -12.06 11.01 17.20
N TYR A 321 -11.32 9.98 17.65
CA TYR A 321 -11.57 8.59 17.28
C TYR A 321 -12.98 8.15 17.70
N ILE A 322 -13.38 8.45 18.94
CA ILE A 322 -14.72 8.11 19.44
C ILE A 322 -15.81 8.79 18.60
N VAL A 323 -15.68 10.10 18.34
CA VAL A 323 -16.64 10.86 17.54
C VAL A 323 -16.74 10.31 16.12
N MET A 324 -15.61 10.05 15.46
CA MET A 324 -15.59 9.51 14.11
C MET A 324 -16.20 8.11 14.03
N ILE A 325 -15.97 7.25 15.03
CA ILE A 325 -16.60 5.92 15.10
C ILE A 325 -18.12 6.04 15.25
N VAL A 326 -18.62 6.92 16.12
CA VAL A 326 -20.07 7.12 16.30
C VAL A 326 -20.72 7.62 15.01
N LEU A 327 -20.14 8.64 14.38
CA LEU A 327 -20.67 9.22 13.15
C LEU A 327 -20.62 8.22 11.99
N SER A 328 -19.51 7.49 11.85
CA SER A 328 -19.36 6.47 10.81
C SER A 328 -20.33 5.30 11.03
N ALA A 329 -20.52 4.83 12.26
CA ALA A 329 -21.48 3.76 12.56
C ALA A 329 -22.93 4.19 12.29
N ALA A 330 -23.29 5.44 12.62
CA ALA A 330 -24.61 5.99 12.30
C ALA A 330 -24.83 6.08 10.78
N LEU A 331 -23.84 6.57 10.03
CA LEU A 331 -23.90 6.63 8.56
C LEU A 331 -23.99 5.24 7.93
N ALA A 332 -23.18 4.29 8.41
CA ALA A 332 -23.19 2.92 7.93
C ALA A 332 -24.56 2.26 8.19
N THR A 333 -25.11 2.46 9.38
CA THR A 333 -26.44 1.96 9.75
C THR A 333 -27.51 2.54 8.83
N LEU A 334 -27.55 3.87 8.64
CA LEU A 334 -28.50 4.52 7.73
C LEU A 334 -28.33 4.06 6.29
N GLY A 335 -27.08 3.89 5.83
CA GLY A 335 -26.78 3.38 4.50
C GLY A 335 -27.30 1.95 4.29
N LEU A 336 -27.12 1.07 5.27
CA LEU A 336 -27.64 -0.30 5.25
C LEU A 336 -29.18 -0.32 5.27
N LEU A 337 -29.82 0.48 6.13
CA LEU A 337 -31.27 0.58 6.22
C LEU A 337 -31.90 1.14 4.93
N THR A 338 -31.21 2.06 4.25
CA THR A 338 -31.67 2.66 2.99
C THR A 338 -31.20 1.89 1.74
N ASN A 339 -30.50 0.76 1.92
CA ASN A 339 -29.91 -0.03 0.84
C ASN A 339 -29.04 0.81 -0.12
N SER A 340 -28.28 1.79 0.41
CA SER A 340 -27.50 2.77 -0.35
C SER A 340 -25.99 2.52 -0.24
N VAL A 341 -25.43 1.88 -1.27
CA VAL A 341 -23.98 1.63 -1.39
C VAL A 341 -23.16 2.92 -1.27
N ALA A 342 -23.64 4.04 -1.83
CA ALA A 342 -22.93 5.31 -1.78
C ALA A 342 -22.76 5.84 -0.35
N VAL A 343 -23.82 5.76 0.46
CA VAL A 343 -23.77 6.18 1.87
C VAL A 343 -22.89 5.23 2.68
N ILE A 344 -22.96 3.92 2.40
CA ILE A 344 -22.12 2.90 3.01
C ILE A 344 -20.62 3.19 2.74
N ILE A 345 -20.26 3.52 1.49
CA ILE A 345 -18.89 3.91 1.14
C ILE A 345 -18.48 5.20 1.87
N GLY A 346 -19.36 6.19 1.94
CA GLY A 346 -19.12 7.42 2.71
C GLY A 346 -18.82 7.13 4.18
N ALA A 347 -19.57 6.21 4.80
CA ALA A 347 -19.32 5.77 6.17
C ALA A 347 -17.96 5.10 6.34
N MET A 348 -17.55 4.25 5.40
CA MET A 348 -16.23 3.59 5.41
C MET A 348 -15.08 4.63 5.42
N LEU A 349 -15.16 5.68 4.61
CA LEU A 349 -14.12 6.71 4.52
C LEU A 349 -13.91 7.50 5.83
N VAL A 350 -14.94 7.58 6.66
CA VAL A 350 -14.92 8.28 7.95
C VAL A 350 -14.34 7.39 9.07
N ALA A 351 -14.41 6.06 8.95
CA ALA A 351 -14.06 5.14 10.03
C ALA A 351 -12.54 5.06 10.30
N PRO A 352 -12.03 5.46 11.48
CA PRO A 352 -10.59 5.38 11.80
C PRO A 352 -10.14 4.00 12.28
N LEU A 353 -10.79 2.91 11.88
CA LEU A 353 -10.50 1.54 12.37
C LEU A 353 -9.14 1.00 11.89
N MET A 354 -8.60 1.53 10.79
CA MET A 354 -7.28 1.16 10.30
C MET A 354 -6.18 1.45 11.34
N SER A 355 -6.26 2.60 12.02
CA SER A 355 -5.23 3.07 12.94
C SER A 355 -4.91 2.07 14.05
N PRO A 356 -5.86 1.62 14.89
CA PRO A 356 -5.57 0.64 15.93
C PRO A 356 -5.20 -0.74 15.37
N ILE A 357 -5.70 -1.13 14.20
CA ILE A 357 -5.33 -2.41 13.57
C ILE A 357 -3.85 -2.40 13.13
N SER A 358 -3.42 -1.33 12.46
CA SER A 358 -2.02 -1.17 12.08
C SER A 358 -1.11 -1.11 13.30
N SER A 359 -1.50 -0.36 14.35
CA SER A 359 -0.73 -0.30 15.59
C SER A 359 -0.60 -1.66 16.29
N PHE A 360 -1.67 -2.46 16.26
CA PHE A 360 -1.65 -3.82 16.80
C PHE A 360 -0.64 -4.70 16.04
N SER A 361 -0.69 -4.67 14.71
CA SER A 361 0.24 -5.40 13.83
C SER A 361 1.70 -4.95 14.02
N THR A 362 1.95 -3.64 14.14
CA THR A 362 3.29 -3.07 14.44
C THR A 362 3.80 -3.54 15.79
N GLY A 363 2.98 -3.50 16.84
CA GLY A 363 3.35 -3.99 18.17
C GLY A 363 3.68 -5.48 18.18
N MET A 364 2.95 -6.30 17.42
CA MET A 364 3.27 -7.71 17.26
C MET A 364 4.59 -7.95 16.50
N ALA A 365 4.81 -7.26 15.37
CA ALA A 365 6.03 -7.38 14.57
C ALA A 365 7.29 -7.03 15.36
N THR A 366 7.20 -5.97 16.18
CA THR A 366 8.30 -5.45 17.00
C THR A 366 8.42 -6.12 18.37
N GLY A 367 7.39 -6.84 18.82
CA GLY A 367 7.35 -7.51 20.12
C GLY A 367 7.03 -6.58 21.31
N ILE A 368 6.53 -5.37 21.05
CA ILE A 368 6.23 -4.34 22.06
C ILE A 368 4.84 -4.56 22.66
N LEU A 369 4.77 -5.26 23.80
CA LEU A 369 3.50 -5.69 24.40
C LEU A 369 2.56 -4.54 24.81
N HIS A 370 3.11 -3.44 25.32
CA HIS A 370 2.28 -2.31 25.77
C HIS A 370 1.55 -1.64 24.59
N LEU A 371 2.22 -1.54 23.43
CA LEU A 371 1.65 -1.05 22.18
C LEU A 371 0.54 -1.98 21.69
N THR A 372 0.81 -3.30 21.62
CA THR A 372 -0.19 -4.30 21.22
C THR A 372 -1.42 -4.24 22.13
N ARG A 373 -1.24 -4.21 23.46
CA ARG A 373 -2.35 -4.14 24.42
C ARG A 373 -3.17 -2.86 24.26
N ARG A 374 -2.51 -1.70 24.12
CA ARG A 374 -3.17 -0.41 23.96
C ARG A 374 -4.00 -0.40 22.67
N ALA A 375 -3.42 -0.87 21.57
CA ALA A 375 -4.10 -1.00 20.28
C ALA A 375 -5.32 -1.94 20.35
N SER A 376 -5.22 -3.09 21.04
CA SER A 376 -6.34 -4.00 21.25
C SER A 376 -7.49 -3.34 22.01
N VAL A 377 -7.20 -2.58 23.06
CA VAL A 377 -8.23 -1.87 23.84
C VAL A 377 -8.92 -0.81 22.98
N THR A 378 -8.17 -0.06 22.17
CA THR A 378 -8.72 0.96 21.28
C THR A 378 -9.59 0.35 20.17
N LEU A 379 -9.13 -0.75 19.56
CA LEU A 379 -9.92 -1.51 18.58
C LEU A 379 -11.21 -2.03 19.21
N PHE A 380 -11.13 -2.70 20.36
CA PHE A 380 -12.28 -3.24 21.07
C PHE A 380 -13.29 -2.13 21.41
N THR A 381 -12.81 -0.99 21.91
CA THR A 381 -13.65 0.18 22.23
C THR A 381 -14.40 0.67 20.99
N GLY A 382 -13.71 0.79 19.86
CA GLY A 382 -14.32 1.22 18.59
C GLY A 382 -15.38 0.25 18.09
N VAL A 383 -15.09 -1.05 18.12
CA VAL A 383 -16.01 -2.12 17.70
C VAL A 383 -17.25 -2.15 18.59
N THR A 384 -17.08 -2.11 19.91
CA THR A 384 -18.21 -2.09 20.86
C THR A 384 -19.08 -0.86 20.65
N LEU A 385 -18.48 0.30 20.42
CA LEU A 385 -19.23 1.54 20.20
C LEU A 385 -20.01 1.51 18.88
N ALA A 386 -19.38 1.10 17.78
CA ALA A 386 -20.04 0.97 16.49
C ALA A 386 -21.21 -0.04 16.54
N LEU A 387 -21.00 -1.18 17.19
CA LEU A 387 -22.03 -2.19 17.41
C LEU A 387 -23.22 -1.62 18.21
N LEU A 388 -22.93 -0.94 19.33
CA LEU A 388 -23.96 -0.36 20.19
C LEU A 388 -24.80 0.69 19.45
N ILE A 389 -24.15 1.59 18.70
CA ILE A 389 -24.86 2.59 17.87
C ILE A 389 -25.76 1.92 16.85
N SER A 390 -25.27 0.89 16.16
CA SER A 390 -26.03 0.18 15.14
C SER A 390 -27.24 -0.57 15.73
N ILE A 391 -27.09 -1.19 16.90
CA ILE A 391 -28.20 -1.82 17.65
C ILE A 391 -29.24 -0.78 18.04
N VAL A 392 -28.80 0.32 18.67
CA VAL A 392 -29.71 1.38 19.14
C VAL A 392 -30.48 1.98 17.96
N MET A 393 -29.80 2.28 16.85
CA MET A 393 -30.45 2.81 15.65
C MET A 393 -31.38 1.79 15.00
N GLY A 394 -31.02 0.52 14.94
CA GLY A 394 -31.90 -0.54 14.42
C GLY A 394 -33.17 -0.73 15.25
N VAL A 395 -33.08 -0.56 16.57
CA VAL A 395 -34.26 -0.60 17.47
C VAL A 395 -35.13 0.65 17.33
N VAL A 396 -34.52 1.83 17.12
CA VAL A 396 -35.25 3.11 16.97
C VAL A 396 -35.88 3.26 15.58
N LEU A 397 -35.24 2.71 14.54
CA LEU A 397 -35.67 2.74 13.14
C LEU A 397 -36.05 1.32 12.69
N PRO A 398 -37.21 0.80 13.12
CA PRO A 398 -37.60 -0.58 12.81
C PRO A 398 -37.82 -0.76 11.31
N ILE A 399 -37.20 -1.79 10.76
CA ILE A 399 -37.49 -2.36 9.44
C ILE A 399 -37.90 -3.83 9.63
N ASP A 400 -38.80 -4.35 8.80
CA ASP A 400 -39.34 -5.70 8.97
C ASP A 400 -38.50 -6.78 8.28
N THR A 401 -37.69 -6.40 7.29
CA THR A 401 -36.89 -7.33 6.48
C THR A 401 -35.48 -6.80 6.25
N PRO A 402 -34.44 -7.66 6.31
CA PRO A 402 -33.08 -7.26 5.93
C PRO A 402 -33.01 -6.71 4.50
N THR A 403 -32.15 -5.72 4.27
CA THR A 403 -31.87 -5.20 2.93
C THR A 403 -30.85 -6.07 2.19
N ASP A 404 -30.76 -5.94 0.87
CA ASP A 404 -29.81 -6.71 0.06
C ASP A 404 -28.35 -6.47 0.49
N GLU A 405 -28.00 -5.22 0.83
CA GLU A 405 -26.68 -4.89 1.36
C GLU A 405 -26.42 -5.59 2.72
N MET A 406 -27.42 -5.77 3.57
CA MET A 406 -27.25 -6.53 4.81
C MET A 406 -27.04 -8.01 4.51
N LEU A 407 -27.86 -8.61 3.65
CA LEU A 407 -27.79 -10.01 3.27
C LEU A 407 -26.45 -10.37 2.61
N ALA A 408 -25.93 -9.50 1.74
CA ALA A 408 -24.62 -9.67 1.10
C ALA A 408 -23.46 -9.76 2.10
N ARG A 409 -23.64 -9.28 3.34
CA ARG A 409 -22.65 -9.35 4.44
C ARG A 409 -22.97 -10.48 5.42
N GLY A 410 -24.16 -11.08 5.35
CA GLY A 410 -24.57 -12.24 6.14
C GLY A 410 -24.10 -13.58 5.57
N SER A 411 -23.64 -13.62 4.33
CA SER A 411 -23.18 -14.84 3.65
C SER A 411 -21.68 -14.76 3.29
N PRO A 412 -20.77 -14.86 4.28
CA PRO A 412 -19.33 -14.75 4.04
C PRO A 412 -18.85 -15.78 3.02
N ASN A 413 -18.01 -15.35 2.09
CA ASN A 413 -17.46 -16.19 1.03
C ASN A 413 -15.91 -16.18 1.02
N LEU A 414 -15.29 -17.06 0.23
CA LEU A 414 -13.83 -17.16 0.15
C LEU A 414 -13.18 -15.93 -0.53
N LEU A 415 -13.90 -15.22 -1.40
CA LEU A 415 -13.41 -14.00 -2.03
C LEU A 415 -13.28 -12.85 -1.03
N ASP A 416 -14.15 -12.78 -0.02
CA ASP A 416 -14.05 -11.81 1.06
C ASP A 416 -12.73 -11.97 1.83
N ALA A 417 -12.33 -13.22 2.11
CA ALA A 417 -11.04 -13.53 2.73
C ALA A 417 -9.85 -13.09 1.85
N ALA A 418 -9.94 -13.29 0.53
CA ALA A 418 -8.92 -12.82 -0.40
C ALA A 418 -8.83 -11.29 -0.43
N ILE A 419 -9.97 -10.59 -0.43
CA ILE A 419 -10.03 -9.12 -0.36
C ILE A 419 -9.39 -8.63 0.94
N ALA A 420 -9.71 -9.25 2.09
CA ALA A 420 -9.13 -8.87 3.38
C ALA A 420 -7.60 -9.05 3.42
N LEU A 421 -7.07 -10.15 2.86
CA LEU A 421 -5.63 -10.37 2.74
C LEU A 421 -4.95 -9.29 1.91
N VAL A 422 -5.49 -8.98 0.73
CA VAL A 422 -4.95 -7.96 -0.17
C VAL A 422 -5.04 -6.56 0.48
N SER A 423 -6.16 -6.23 1.13
CA SER A 423 -6.31 -4.98 1.88
C SER A 423 -5.28 -4.84 2.99
N GLY A 424 -4.97 -5.93 3.70
CA GLY A 424 -3.92 -5.95 4.71
C GLY A 424 -2.52 -5.70 4.15
N TRP A 425 -2.18 -6.31 3.01
CA TRP A 425 -0.91 -6.06 2.33
C TRP A 425 -0.79 -4.63 1.81
N VAL A 426 -1.82 -4.11 1.13
CA VAL A 426 -1.87 -2.72 0.66
C VAL A 426 -1.70 -1.77 1.84
N ALA A 427 -2.37 -2.05 2.96
CA ALA A 427 -2.28 -1.22 4.14
C ALA A 427 -0.90 -1.23 4.79
N ALA A 428 -0.28 -2.40 4.99
CA ALA A 428 1.08 -2.45 5.51
C ALA A 428 2.07 -1.75 4.57
N TYR A 429 1.94 -1.96 3.26
CA TYR A 429 2.84 -1.36 2.28
C TYR A 429 2.70 0.17 2.23
N ALA A 430 1.47 0.68 2.22
CA ALA A 430 1.18 2.11 2.23
C ALA A 430 1.63 2.77 3.54
N THR A 431 1.42 2.11 4.69
CA THR A 431 1.84 2.65 6.00
C THR A 431 3.36 2.68 6.12
N ALA A 432 4.05 1.69 5.54
CA ALA A 432 5.50 1.59 5.54
C ALA A 432 6.21 2.58 4.58
N ARG A 433 5.50 3.13 3.59
CA ARG A 433 6.10 3.99 2.54
C ARG A 433 5.53 5.40 2.56
N LYS A 434 6.41 6.40 2.80
CA LYS A 434 6.04 7.84 2.82
C LYS A 434 5.41 8.38 1.54
N GLY A 435 5.70 7.78 0.39
CA GLY A 435 5.15 8.24 -0.89
C GLY A 435 3.70 7.82 -1.17
N ILE A 436 3.10 6.99 -0.31
CA ILE A 436 1.74 6.47 -0.52
C ILE A 436 0.81 7.11 0.50
N PRO A 437 -0.28 7.79 0.08
CA PRO A 437 -1.23 8.38 1.00
C PRO A 437 -1.83 7.31 1.92
N ALA A 438 -1.71 7.50 3.24
CA ALA A 438 -2.29 6.61 4.24
C ALA A 438 -3.82 6.47 4.09
N ALA A 439 -4.49 7.49 3.53
CA ALA A 439 -5.91 7.45 3.22
C ALA A 439 -6.29 6.29 2.28
N LEU A 440 -5.43 5.93 1.31
CA LEU A 440 -5.70 4.86 0.34
C LEU A 440 -5.83 3.50 1.03
N ALA A 441 -4.95 3.25 2.01
CA ALA A 441 -5.02 2.07 2.86
C ALA A 441 -6.21 2.09 3.83
N GLY A 442 -6.57 3.29 4.30
CA GLY A 442 -7.75 3.51 5.15
C GLY A 442 -9.03 3.06 4.46
N VAL A 443 -9.21 3.43 3.19
CA VAL A 443 -10.37 3.02 2.38
C VAL A 443 -10.47 1.50 2.27
N ALA A 444 -9.35 0.83 1.95
CA ALA A 444 -9.32 -0.62 1.74
C ALA A 444 -9.67 -1.43 3.00
N ILE A 445 -9.18 -1.00 4.17
CA ILE A 445 -9.49 -1.65 5.44
C ILE A 445 -10.93 -1.32 5.88
N ALA A 446 -11.35 -0.05 5.78
CA ALA A 446 -12.66 0.35 6.26
C ALA A 446 -13.80 -0.32 5.49
N ALA A 447 -13.59 -0.58 4.19
CA ALA A 447 -14.53 -1.32 3.35
C ALA A 447 -14.84 -2.73 3.88
N ALA A 448 -13.84 -3.37 4.49
CA ALA A 448 -13.96 -4.73 5.01
C ALA A 448 -14.54 -4.80 6.44
N LEU A 449 -14.66 -3.68 7.16
CA LEU A 449 -14.90 -3.71 8.61
C LEU A 449 -16.17 -2.98 9.07
N MET A 450 -16.37 -1.73 8.68
CA MET A 450 -17.45 -0.92 9.25
C MET A 450 -18.86 -1.44 8.90
N PRO A 451 -19.13 -1.81 7.64
CA PRO A 451 -20.44 -2.35 7.29
C PRO A 451 -20.74 -3.70 7.97
N PRO A 452 -19.84 -4.71 7.99
CA PRO A 452 -20.08 -5.94 8.74
C PRO A 452 -20.40 -5.69 10.21
N ILE A 453 -19.66 -4.81 10.91
CA ILE A 453 -19.97 -4.45 12.32
C ILE A 453 -21.40 -3.92 12.45
N SER A 454 -21.80 -3.04 11.53
CA SER A 454 -23.13 -2.43 11.54
C SER A 454 -24.23 -3.43 11.20
N THR A 455 -23.97 -4.36 10.27
CA THR A 455 -24.88 -5.49 9.96
C THR A 455 -25.05 -6.43 11.14
N ILE A 456 -24.01 -6.69 11.95
CA ILE A 456 -24.15 -7.47 13.20
C ILE A 456 -25.16 -6.78 14.13
N GLY A 457 -24.99 -5.47 14.34
CA GLY A 457 -25.86 -4.70 15.21
C GLY A 457 -27.31 -4.65 14.72
N LEU A 458 -27.50 -4.48 13.42
CA LEU A 458 -28.83 -4.52 12.80
C LEU A 458 -29.44 -5.92 12.82
N GLY A 459 -28.69 -6.98 12.57
CA GLY A 459 -29.17 -8.37 12.68
C GLY A 459 -29.66 -8.69 14.08
N ILE A 460 -28.94 -8.24 15.12
CA ILE A 460 -29.38 -8.34 16.52
C ILE A 460 -30.68 -7.55 16.74
N ALA A 461 -30.80 -6.33 16.21
CA ALA A 461 -32.00 -5.52 16.32
C ALA A 461 -33.22 -6.16 15.62
N LEU A 462 -33.00 -6.81 14.47
CA LEU A 462 -34.02 -7.55 13.70
C LEU A 462 -34.35 -8.92 14.28
N ARG A 463 -33.58 -9.40 15.27
CA ARG A 463 -33.63 -10.77 15.80
C ARG A 463 -33.33 -11.85 14.74
N ASP A 464 -32.61 -11.47 13.69
CA ASP A 464 -32.08 -12.39 12.68
C ASP A 464 -30.67 -12.83 13.12
N ILE A 465 -30.64 -13.97 13.82
CA ILE A 465 -29.40 -14.54 14.38
C ILE A 465 -28.47 -15.05 13.28
N ASP A 466 -29.02 -15.55 12.17
CA ASP A 466 -28.24 -16.08 11.07
C ASP A 466 -27.49 -14.95 10.36
N LEU A 467 -28.17 -13.85 10.08
CA LEU A 467 -27.57 -12.63 9.54
C LEU A 467 -26.48 -12.07 10.48
N ALA A 468 -26.78 -11.97 11.78
CA ALA A 468 -25.83 -11.46 12.76
C ALA A 468 -24.59 -12.35 12.88
N PHE A 469 -24.77 -13.68 12.86
CA PHE A 469 -23.68 -14.65 12.95
C PHE A 469 -22.80 -14.62 11.70
N GLY A 470 -23.40 -14.61 10.51
CA GLY A 470 -22.69 -14.53 9.25
C GLY A 470 -21.87 -13.25 9.11
N ALA A 471 -22.47 -12.10 9.45
CA ALA A 471 -21.76 -10.82 9.47
C ALA A 471 -20.64 -10.76 10.52
N ASN A 472 -20.83 -11.42 11.68
CA ASN A 472 -19.80 -11.53 12.70
C ASN A 472 -18.63 -12.40 12.25
N LEU A 473 -18.91 -13.50 11.56
CA LEU A 473 -17.88 -14.36 11.01
C LEU A 473 -17.07 -13.63 9.92
N LEU A 474 -17.75 -12.92 9.01
CA LEU A 474 -17.12 -12.06 8.00
C LEU A 474 -16.20 -11.03 8.66
N PHE A 475 -16.71 -10.32 9.68
CA PHE A 475 -15.97 -9.30 10.41
C PHE A 475 -14.71 -9.85 11.10
N LEU A 476 -14.83 -10.94 11.86
CA LEU A 476 -13.71 -11.55 12.57
C LEU A 476 -12.65 -12.08 11.60
N ALA A 477 -13.09 -12.66 10.48
CA ALA A 477 -12.17 -13.13 9.46
C ALA A 477 -11.41 -11.99 8.80
N ASN A 478 -12.10 -10.90 8.45
CA ASN A 478 -11.47 -9.74 7.85
C ASN A 478 -10.39 -9.16 8.78
N ILE A 479 -10.67 -9.02 10.08
CA ILE A 479 -9.67 -8.59 11.06
C ILE A 479 -8.48 -9.55 11.09
N ALA A 480 -8.72 -10.87 11.20
CA ALA A 480 -7.66 -11.86 11.29
C ALA A 480 -6.74 -11.83 10.04
N PHE A 481 -7.33 -11.82 8.85
CA PHE A 481 -6.58 -11.80 7.59
C PHE A 481 -5.83 -10.48 7.38
N ILE A 482 -6.44 -9.34 7.69
CA ILE A 482 -5.78 -8.02 7.59
C ILE A 482 -4.57 -7.97 8.52
N ILE A 483 -4.74 -8.36 9.79
CA ILE A 483 -3.65 -8.37 10.77
C ILE A 483 -2.55 -9.34 10.35
N ALA A 484 -2.92 -10.54 9.87
CA ALA A 484 -1.94 -11.54 9.46
C ALA A 484 -1.13 -11.07 8.25
N ALA A 485 -1.79 -10.50 7.25
CA ALA A 485 -1.16 -9.91 6.09
C ALA A 485 -0.20 -8.78 6.49
N GLN A 486 -0.64 -7.84 7.34
CA GLN A 486 0.20 -6.74 7.80
C GLN A 486 1.43 -7.22 8.58
N TYR A 487 1.24 -8.18 9.50
CA TYR A 487 2.32 -8.75 10.28
C TYR A 487 3.38 -9.42 9.40
N ILE A 488 2.96 -10.24 8.42
CA ILE A 488 3.87 -10.87 7.45
C ILE A 488 4.61 -9.81 6.63
N THR A 489 3.93 -8.77 6.15
CA THR A 489 4.55 -7.69 5.39
C THR A 489 5.58 -6.93 6.22
N PHE A 490 5.28 -6.62 7.48
CA PHE A 490 6.24 -5.93 8.36
C PHE A 490 7.47 -6.79 8.68
N LEU A 491 7.30 -8.09 8.90
CA LEU A 491 8.43 -9.02 9.03
C LEU A 491 9.27 -9.08 7.74
N TRP A 492 8.61 -9.12 6.59
CA TRP A 492 9.29 -9.12 5.29
C TRP A 492 10.08 -7.82 5.04
N MET A 493 9.60 -6.70 5.58
CA MET A 493 10.27 -5.39 5.56
C MET A 493 11.36 -5.24 6.64
N GLY A 494 11.71 -6.30 7.37
CA GLY A 494 12.81 -6.29 8.36
C GLY A 494 12.44 -5.74 9.73
N MET A 495 11.15 -5.57 10.05
CA MET A 495 10.72 -5.26 11.41
C MET A 495 10.90 -6.51 12.29
N HIS A 496 12.01 -6.56 13.03
CA HIS A 496 12.30 -7.64 13.96
C HIS A 496 12.46 -7.10 15.40
N PRO A 497 12.17 -7.92 16.42
CA PRO A 497 12.48 -7.57 17.80
C PRO A 497 14.00 -7.47 17.97
N THR A 498 14.49 -6.28 18.28
CA THR A 498 15.91 -6.03 18.61
C THR A 498 16.05 -5.95 20.13
N GLU A 499 17.05 -6.64 20.70
CA GLU A 499 17.25 -6.73 22.16
C GLU A 499 17.51 -5.37 22.84
N ASP A 500 17.98 -4.37 22.09
CA ASP A 500 18.19 -2.99 22.57
C ASP A 500 16.89 -2.18 22.76
N ARG A 501 15.73 -2.68 22.33
CA ARG A 501 14.45 -1.95 22.46
C ARG A 501 13.74 -2.33 23.77
N GLU A 502 13.52 -1.33 24.63
CA GLU A 502 12.85 -1.51 25.93
C GLU A 502 11.52 -2.28 25.80
N GLY A 503 11.47 -3.48 26.38
CA GLY A 503 10.26 -4.30 26.43
C GLY A 503 10.03 -5.26 25.25
N ALA A 504 10.87 -5.23 24.21
CA ALA A 504 10.84 -6.17 23.09
C ALA A 504 11.52 -7.50 23.47
N THR A 505 10.88 -8.64 23.21
CA THR A 505 11.53 -9.96 23.39
C THR A 505 11.27 -10.88 22.20
N LEU A 506 12.34 -11.55 21.71
CA LEU A 506 12.25 -12.49 20.58
C LEU A 506 11.25 -13.62 20.83
N ASN A 507 11.19 -14.14 22.06
CA ASN A 507 10.27 -15.22 22.43
C ASN A 507 8.80 -14.78 22.37
N ARG A 508 8.48 -13.49 22.62
CA ARG A 508 7.11 -12.99 22.53
C ARG A 508 6.68 -12.82 21.08
N SER A 509 7.53 -12.29 20.20
CA SER A 509 7.22 -12.19 18.77
C SER A 509 6.98 -13.57 18.13
N ARG A 510 7.77 -14.59 18.52
CA ARG A 510 7.52 -15.99 18.13
C ARG A 510 6.17 -16.53 18.65
N ALA A 511 5.80 -16.22 19.89
CA ALA A 511 4.50 -16.63 20.44
C ALA A 511 3.33 -15.97 19.69
N TRP A 512 3.43 -14.68 19.35
CA TRP A 512 2.43 -13.98 18.54
C TRP A 512 2.29 -14.58 17.14
N TRP A 513 3.39 -15.00 16.51
CA TRP A 513 3.35 -15.71 15.23
C TRP A 513 2.53 -17.00 15.32
N ILE A 514 2.73 -17.80 16.38
CA ILE A 514 1.99 -19.05 16.60
C ILE A 514 0.49 -18.77 16.84
N VAL A 515 0.16 -17.81 17.70
CA VAL A 515 -1.23 -17.45 18.00
C VAL A 515 -1.95 -16.95 16.75
N LEU A 516 -1.31 -16.06 15.99
CA LEU A 516 -1.86 -15.53 14.75
C LEU A 516 -2.03 -16.63 13.70
N PHE A 517 -1.03 -17.51 13.52
CA PHE A 517 -1.12 -18.64 12.58
C PHE A 517 -2.27 -19.57 12.93
N LEU A 518 -2.40 -19.96 14.21
CA LEU A 518 -3.49 -20.81 14.68
C LEU A 518 -4.85 -20.14 14.49
N THR A 519 -4.97 -18.85 14.83
CA THR A 519 -6.23 -18.10 14.67
C THR A 519 -6.64 -18.00 13.21
N THR A 520 -5.69 -17.67 12.32
CA THR A 520 -5.93 -17.57 10.87
C THR A 520 -6.27 -18.92 10.28
N LEU A 521 -5.61 -20.00 10.71
CA LEU A 521 -5.90 -21.37 10.29
C LEU A 521 -7.31 -21.80 10.71
N ILE A 522 -7.73 -21.51 11.95
CA ILE A 522 -9.07 -21.82 12.44
C ILE A 522 -10.12 -21.08 11.61
N VAL A 523 -9.93 -19.78 11.39
CA VAL A 523 -10.84 -18.97 10.56
C VAL A 523 -10.92 -19.53 9.14
N LEU A 524 -9.78 -19.84 8.51
CA LEU A 524 -9.72 -20.41 7.17
C LEU A 524 -10.44 -21.76 7.08
N LEU A 525 -10.30 -22.61 8.10
CA LEU A 525 -11.01 -23.90 8.16
C LEU A 525 -12.52 -23.72 8.28
N VAL A 526 -12.99 -22.73 9.06
CA VAL A 526 -14.41 -22.40 9.16
C VAL A 526 -14.95 -21.88 7.82
N PHE A 527 -14.21 -20.99 7.15
CA PHE A 527 -14.57 -20.51 5.80
C PHE A 527 -14.58 -21.63 4.77
N ALA A 528 -13.60 -22.54 4.81
CA ALA A 528 -13.54 -23.67 3.91
C ALA A 528 -14.72 -24.63 4.12
N ARG A 529 -15.14 -24.85 5.37
CA ARG A 529 -16.33 -25.65 5.71
C ARG A 529 -17.63 -25.02 5.20
N LEU A 530 -17.81 -23.72 5.38
CA LEU A 530 -19.00 -23.01 4.90
C LEU A 530 -19.01 -22.91 3.37
N GLY A 531 -17.85 -22.64 2.77
CA GLY A 531 -17.68 -22.65 1.32
C GLY A 531 -17.96 -24.01 0.69
N SER A 532 -17.52 -25.10 1.32
CA SER A 532 -17.84 -26.45 0.83
C SER A 532 -19.34 -26.74 0.91
N GLN A 533 -20.01 -26.33 2.00
CA GLN A 533 -21.47 -26.48 2.12
C GLN A 533 -22.22 -25.73 1.02
N ALA A 534 -21.82 -24.50 0.70
CA ALA A 534 -22.44 -23.71 -0.37
C ALA A 534 -22.21 -24.31 -1.77
N ILE A 535 -21.03 -24.88 -2.02
CA ILE A 535 -20.72 -25.58 -3.28
C ILE A 535 -21.53 -26.87 -3.40
N ASP A 536 -21.64 -27.64 -2.31
CA ASP A 536 -22.42 -28.87 -2.26
C ASP A 536 -23.91 -28.57 -2.57
N GLU A 537 -24.49 -27.55 -1.94
CA GLU A 537 -25.88 -27.13 -2.22
C GLU A 537 -26.08 -26.65 -3.67
N ALA A 538 -25.11 -25.91 -4.22
CA ALA A 538 -25.18 -25.47 -5.62
C ALA A 538 -25.10 -26.66 -6.59
N HIS A 539 -24.25 -27.64 -6.32
CA HIS A 539 -24.12 -28.84 -7.14
C HIS A 539 -25.38 -29.72 -7.07
N ILE A 540 -25.94 -29.90 -5.87
CA ILE A 540 -27.21 -30.62 -5.67
C ILE A 540 -28.35 -29.91 -6.41
N ARG A 541 -28.40 -28.58 -6.36
CA ARG A 541 -29.40 -27.79 -7.09
C ARG A 541 -29.27 -27.99 -8.61
N GLU A 542 -28.06 -27.93 -9.14
CA GLU A 542 -27.79 -28.14 -10.56
C GLU A 542 -28.20 -29.56 -11.01
N GLN A 543 -27.85 -30.59 -10.23
CA GLN A 543 -28.27 -31.97 -10.51
C GLN A 543 -29.79 -32.15 -10.45
N LEU A 544 -30.47 -31.57 -9.46
CA LEU A 544 -31.91 -31.63 -9.37
C LEU A 544 -32.61 -30.93 -10.54
N GLN A 545 -32.05 -29.82 -11.05
CA GLN A 545 -32.55 -29.15 -12.24
C GLN A 545 -32.30 -29.96 -13.52
N ALA A 546 -31.13 -30.60 -13.61
CA ALA A 546 -30.74 -31.37 -14.78
C ALA A 546 -31.51 -32.70 -14.90
N GLU A 547 -31.78 -33.38 -13.79
CA GLU A 547 -32.28 -34.77 -13.79
C GLU A 547 -33.73 -34.92 -13.29
N ALA A 548 -34.23 -34.03 -12.43
CA ALA A 548 -35.57 -34.18 -11.84
C ALA A 548 -36.58 -33.12 -12.29
N PHE A 549 -36.18 -31.87 -12.49
CA PHE A 549 -37.08 -30.77 -12.86
C PHE A 549 -36.68 -30.09 -14.18
N HIS A 550 -36.91 -30.78 -15.30
CA HIS A 550 -36.55 -30.29 -16.62
C HIS A 550 -37.29 -28.99 -17.00
N GLY A 551 -36.53 -27.92 -17.24
CA GLY A 551 -37.10 -26.62 -17.62
C GLY A 551 -37.71 -25.82 -16.47
N ALA A 552 -37.56 -26.28 -15.23
CA ALA A 552 -37.92 -25.52 -14.03
C ALA A 552 -36.68 -24.95 -13.33
N ASN A 553 -36.85 -23.81 -12.65
CA ASN A 553 -35.80 -23.16 -11.89
C ASN A 553 -35.99 -23.41 -10.39
N ILE A 554 -34.99 -23.95 -9.69
CA ILE A 554 -35.03 -24.12 -8.24
C ILE A 554 -34.58 -22.80 -7.61
N VAL A 555 -35.53 -22.11 -6.98
CA VAL A 555 -35.32 -20.78 -6.39
C VAL A 555 -34.65 -20.91 -5.03
N GLU A 556 -35.19 -21.80 -4.20
CA GLU A 556 -34.72 -22.02 -2.83
C GLU A 556 -34.55 -23.52 -2.57
N TYR A 557 -33.47 -23.83 -1.85
CA TYR A 557 -33.09 -25.15 -1.37
C TYR A 557 -32.79 -25.01 0.11
N HIS A 558 -33.61 -25.61 0.97
CA HIS A 558 -33.42 -25.56 2.42
C HIS A 558 -33.39 -26.97 3.01
N VAL A 559 -32.30 -27.29 3.72
CA VAL A 559 -32.18 -28.53 4.49
C VAL A 559 -32.60 -28.24 5.93
N ILE A 560 -33.73 -28.79 6.33
CA ILE A 560 -34.21 -28.73 7.70
C ILE A 560 -33.65 -29.96 8.41
N SER A 561 -32.76 -29.71 9.37
CA SER A 561 -32.12 -30.74 10.20
C SER A 561 -33.10 -31.33 11.21
N SER A 562 -34.08 -32.10 10.72
CA SER A 562 -35.02 -32.91 11.50
C SER A 562 -34.63 -34.39 11.47
N VAL A 563 -35.31 -35.23 12.28
CA VAL A 563 -35.19 -36.69 12.21
C VAL A 563 -36.56 -37.25 11.82
N PRO A 564 -36.75 -37.80 10.59
CA PRO A 564 -35.78 -37.87 9.48
C PRO A 564 -35.45 -36.50 8.87
N LEU A 565 -34.33 -36.40 8.15
CA LEU A 565 -33.88 -35.17 7.49
C LEU A 565 -34.99 -34.67 6.56
N SER A 566 -35.38 -33.39 6.60
CA SER A 566 -36.38 -32.86 5.68
C SER A 566 -35.75 -31.81 4.77
N VAL A 567 -36.09 -31.86 3.49
CA VAL A 567 -35.60 -30.90 2.49
C VAL A 567 -36.81 -30.19 1.89
N GLN A 568 -36.76 -28.86 1.85
CA GLN A 568 -37.78 -28.04 1.22
C GLN A 568 -37.21 -27.40 -0.05
N LEU A 569 -37.92 -27.59 -1.16
CA LEU A 569 -37.60 -27.01 -2.46
C LEU A 569 -38.68 -26.01 -2.86
N ILE A 570 -38.29 -24.83 -3.33
CA ILE A 570 -39.20 -23.94 -4.06
C ILE A 570 -38.83 -23.99 -5.53
N VAL A 571 -39.73 -24.57 -6.33
CA VAL A 571 -39.51 -24.81 -7.76
C VAL A 571 -40.38 -23.84 -8.56
N GLN A 572 -39.76 -23.00 -9.37
CA GLN A 572 -40.43 -22.14 -10.33
C GLN A 572 -40.53 -22.84 -11.68
N SER A 573 -41.75 -23.09 -12.15
CA SER A 573 -41.98 -23.77 -13.42
C SER A 573 -43.09 -23.11 -14.23
N ASP A 574 -43.01 -23.19 -15.56
CA ASP A 574 -44.08 -22.80 -16.47
C ASP A 574 -45.11 -23.93 -16.72
N HIS A 575 -44.80 -25.15 -16.27
CA HIS A 575 -45.68 -26.31 -16.28
C HIS A 575 -46.06 -26.75 -14.86
N GLN A 576 -47.07 -27.61 -14.74
CA GLN A 576 -47.40 -28.22 -13.45
C GLN A 576 -46.36 -29.28 -13.11
N ILE A 577 -45.77 -29.17 -11.92
CA ILE A 577 -44.86 -30.18 -11.37
C ILE A 577 -45.66 -31.46 -11.12
N THR A 578 -45.21 -32.56 -11.70
CA THR A 578 -45.88 -33.87 -11.61
C THR A 578 -45.39 -34.66 -10.39
N PRO A 579 -46.19 -35.59 -9.84
CA PRO A 579 -45.75 -36.46 -8.76
C PRO A 579 -44.52 -37.30 -9.12
N GLU A 580 -44.35 -37.68 -10.39
CA GLU A 580 -43.20 -38.46 -10.88
C GLU A 580 -41.89 -37.65 -10.80
N GLU A 581 -41.91 -36.35 -11.11
CA GLU A 581 -40.75 -35.46 -10.96
C GLU A 581 -40.36 -35.28 -9.48
N VAL A 582 -41.34 -35.20 -8.59
CA VAL A 582 -41.10 -35.12 -7.14
C VAL A 582 -40.51 -36.44 -6.61
N GLU A 583 -40.96 -37.59 -7.10
CA GLU A 583 -40.44 -38.91 -6.73
C GLU A 583 -39.01 -39.13 -7.27
N ALA A 584 -38.73 -38.68 -8.50
CA ALA A 584 -37.38 -38.67 -9.06
C ALA A 584 -36.43 -37.78 -8.23
N ALA A 585 -36.86 -36.57 -7.89
CA ALA A 585 -36.10 -35.67 -7.02
C ALA A 585 -35.85 -36.28 -5.62
N GLN A 586 -36.87 -36.92 -5.04
CA GLN A 586 -36.79 -37.59 -3.74
C GLN A 586 -35.79 -38.74 -3.75
N THR A 587 -35.76 -39.54 -4.81
CA THR A 587 -34.82 -40.65 -4.98
C THR A 587 -33.38 -40.14 -5.10
N LEU A 588 -33.19 -39.10 -5.91
CA LEU A 588 -31.89 -38.48 -6.14
C LEU A 588 -31.33 -37.85 -4.86
N ILE A 589 -32.18 -37.18 -4.06
CA ILE A 589 -31.81 -36.63 -2.74
C ILE A 589 -31.49 -37.74 -1.74
N ASN A 590 -32.26 -38.84 -1.72
CA ASN A 590 -31.99 -39.98 -0.84
C ASN A 590 -30.61 -40.61 -1.14
N ASP A 591 -30.27 -40.73 -2.44
CA ASP A 591 -28.97 -41.26 -2.87
C ASP A 591 -27.81 -40.31 -2.53
N LEU A 592 -28.01 -38.99 -2.68
CA LEU A 592 -27.04 -37.96 -2.34
C LEU A 592 -26.74 -37.91 -0.83
N TYR A 593 -27.78 -37.93 0.01
CA TYR A 593 -27.64 -37.86 1.47
C TYR A 593 -27.39 -39.23 2.13
N ARG A 594 -27.51 -40.33 1.38
CA ARG A 594 -27.38 -41.73 1.85
C ARG A 594 -28.26 -42.07 3.06
N GLN A 595 -29.42 -41.42 3.15
CA GLN A 595 -30.42 -41.63 4.19
C GLN A 595 -31.81 -41.28 3.64
N GLU A 596 -32.87 -41.76 4.28
CA GLU A 596 -34.23 -41.33 3.93
C GLU A 596 -34.44 -39.86 4.31
N VAL A 597 -34.74 -39.05 3.30
CA VAL A 597 -35.06 -37.63 3.41
C VAL A 597 -36.54 -37.44 3.15
N HIS A 598 -37.21 -36.55 3.87
CA HIS A 598 -38.58 -36.14 3.57
C HIS A 598 -38.56 -34.88 2.70
N LEU A 599 -38.86 -35.00 1.40
CA LEU A 599 -38.88 -33.90 0.45
C LEU A 599 -40.24 -33.18 0.47
N THR A 600 -40.22 -31.86 0.58
CA THR A 600 -41.39 -30.99 0.40
C THR A 600 -41.13 -30.06 -0.77
N VAL A 601 -41.93 -30.17 -1.84
CA VAL A 601 -41.81 -29.32 -3.03
C VAL A 601 -42.94 -28.30 -3.06
N VAL A 602 -42.58 -27.02 -3.06
CA VAL A 602 -43.49 -25.90 -3.23
C VAL A 602 -43.35 -25.39 -4.67
N ALA A 603 -44.31 -25.74 -5.52
CA ALA A 603 -44.33 -25.29 -6.91
C ALA A 603 -44.88 -23.86 -7.01
N ARG A 604 -44.08 -22.93 -7.54
CA ARG A 604 -44.50 -21.57 -7.88
C ARG A 604 -44.66 -21.46 -9.40
N LYS A 605 -45.90 -21.37 -9.88
CA LYS A 605 -46.17 -21.24 -11.32
C LYS A 605 -45.71 -19.88 -11.84
N VAL A 606 -44.82 -19.89 -12.84
CA VAL A 606 -44.39 -18.68 -13.54
C VAL A 606 -45.39 -18.36 -14.65
N VAL A 607 -46.23 -17.36 -14.44
CA VAL A 607 -47.15 -16.86 -15.47
C VAL A 607 -46.39 -15.86 -16.34
N ARG A 608 -45.91 -16.29 -17.51
CA ARG A 608 -45.32 -15.37 -18.50
C ARG A 608 -46.43 -14.46 -19.05
N PRO A 609 -46.16 -13.16 -19.28
CA PRO A 609 -47.15 -12.27 -19.89
C PRO A 609 -47.52 -12.77 -21.30
N LEU A 610 -48.81 -12.72 -21.65
CA LEU A 610 -49.40 -13.15 -22.93
C LEU A 610 -48.93 -12.35 -24.16
N THR A 611 -47.81 -11.64 -24.07
CA THR A 611 -47.30 -10.66 -25.04
C THR A 611 -47.21 -11.18 -26.49
N PRO A 612 -46.73 -12.41 -26.78
CA PRO A 612 -46.67 -12.91 -28.16
C PRO A 612 -48.07 -13.18 -28.74
N VAL A 613 -48.96 -13.74 -27.91
CA VAL A 613 -50.35 -14.07 -28.28
C VAL A 613 -51.14 -12.78 -28.50
N MET A 614 -51.00 -11.81 -27.61
CA MET A 614 -51.61 -10.48 -27.74
C MET A 614 -51.09 -9.70 -28.95
N ALA A 615 -49.80 -9.84 -29.29
CA ALA A 615 -49.24 -9.23 -30.50
C ALA A 615 -49.82 -9.85 -31.78
N ALA A 616 -49.96 -11.18 -31.83
CA ALA A 616 -50.58 -11.88 -32.95
C ALA A 616 -52.07 -11.50 -33.13
N ILE A 617 -52.84 -11.48 -32.04
CA ILE A 617 -54.24 -11.05 -32.04
C ILE A 617 -54.38 -9.59 -32.50
N ARG A 618 -53.52 -8.70 -32.01
CA ARG A 618 -53.49 -7.29 -32.43
C ARG A 618 -53.16 -7.12 -33.91
N ALA A 619 -52.28 -7.97 -34.46
CA ALA A 619 -51.96 -7.96 -35.89
C ALA A 619 -53.16 -8.43 -36.74
N ASP A 620 -53.81 -9.53 -36.36
CA ASP A 620 -55.00 -10.04 -37.05
C ASP A 620 -56.16 -9.05 -37.02
N LEU A 621 -56.41 -8.39 -35.88
CA LEU A 621 -57.47 -7.39 -35.77
C LEU A 621 -57.19 -6.14 -36.64
N ARG A 622 -55.92 -5.73 -36.77
CA ARG A 622 -55.54 -4.65 -37.70
C ARG A 622 -55.71 -5.03 -39.16
N ASP A 623 -55.41 -6.29 -39.52
CA ASP A 623 -55.59 -6.80 -40.89
C ASP A 623 -57.08 -6.82 -41.30
N ILE A 624 -57.96 -7.24 -40.39
CA ILE A 624 -59.40 -7.34 -40.66
C ILE A 624 -60.08 -5.97 -40.66
N PHE A 625 -59.60 -5.04 -39.82
CA PHE A 625 -60.15 -3.68 -39.67
C PHE A 625 -59.10 -2.59 -39.97
N PRO A 626 -58.61 -2.47 -41.23
CA PRO A 626 -57.49 -1.59 -41.56
C PRO A 626 -57.81 -0.09 -41.48
N ARG A 627 -59.10 0.28 -41.45
CA ARG A 627 -59.57 1.66 -41.34
C ARG A 627 -60.02 2.05 -39.93
N ALA A 628 -60.06 1.11 -38.99
CA ALA A 628 -60.43 1.37 -37.60
C ALA A 628 -59.17 1.58 -36.76
N GLN A 629 -59.20 2.51 -35.81
CA GLN A 629 -58.11 2.64 -34.85
C GLN A 629 -58.35 1.67 -33.69
N LEU A 630 -57.49 0.65 -33.56
CA LEU A 630 -57.51 -0.26 -32.42
C LEU A 630 -56.95 0.46 -31.18
N ALA A 631 -57.85 0.87 -30.29
CA ALA A 631 -57.52 1.67 -29.12
C ALA A 631 -56.93 0.80 -28.00
N ASP A 632 -57.56 -0.34 -27.72
CA ASP A 632 -57.08 -1.27 -26.70
C ASP A 632 -57.55 -2.70 -26.94
N VAL A 633 -56.80 -3.68 -26.41
CA VAL A 633 -57.13 -5.10 -26.40
C VAL A 633 -56.66 -5.73 -25.10
N TRP A 634 -57.58 -6.33 -24.35
CA TRP A 634 -57.28 -7.06 -23.13
C TRP A 634 -58.08 -8.38 -23.07
N ILE A 635 -57.67 -9.26 -22.15
CA ILE A 635 -58.31 -10.54 -21.91
C ILE A 635 -58.90 -10.51 -20.50
N GLU A 636 -60.14 -10.96 -20.37
CA GLU A 636 -60.82 -11.19 -19.11
C GLU A 636 -61.12 -12.69 -18.99
N GLU A 637 -60.83 -13.27 -17.83
CA GLU A 637 -60.95 -14.71 -17.58
C GLU A 637 -62.03 -14.91 -16.51
N ASP A 638 -63.28 -15.10 -16.94
CA ASP A 638 -64.44 -15.33 -16.06
C ASP A 638 -65.39 -16.34 -16.72
N ASP A 639 -65.41 -17.58 -16.22
CA ASP A 639 -66.12 -18.75 -16.81
C ASP A 639 -65.80 -19.03 -18.30
N GLY A 640 -64.60 -18.64 -18.74
CA GLY A 640 -64.07 -18.77 -20.10
C GLY A 640 -63.07 -17.65 -20.43
N ILE A 641 -62.46 -17.70 -21.63
CA ILE A 641 -61.58 -16.61 -22.10
C ILE A 641 -62.42 -15.64 -22.93
N VAL A 642 -62.62 -14.41 -22.42
CA VAL A 642 -63.28 -13.32 -23.14
C VAL A 642 -62.23 -12.32 -23.59
N LEU A 643 -62.15 -12.07 -24.89
CA LEU A 643 -61.23 -11.09 -25.46
C LEU A 643 -61.99 -9.82 -25.82
N HIS A 644 -61.62 -8.71 -25.19
CA HIS A 644 -62.20 -7.40 -25.45
C HIS A 644 -61.30 -6.61 -26.40
N ALA A 645 -61.90 -6.07 -27.47
CA ALA A 645 -61.21 -5.18 -28.39
C ALA A 645 -62.02 -3.89 -28.59
N ILE A 646 -61.39 -2.74 -28.37
CA ILE A 646 -61.99 -1.43 -28.64
C ILE A 646 -61.53 -0.92 -30.01
N LEU A 647 -62.49 -0.69 -30.90
CA LEU A 647 -62.28 -0.07 -32.20
C LEU A 647 -62.91 1.33 -32.24
N GLN A 648 -62.11 2.34 -32.58
CA GLN A 648 -62.52 3.74 -32.69
C GLN A 648 -62.63 4.20 -34.16
N ASP A 649 -63.51 5.19 -34.38
CA ASP A 649 -63.73 5.87 -35.68
C ASP A 649 -64.15 4.95 -36.84
N TYR A 650 -65.09 4.05 -36.58
CA TYR A 650 -65.54 3.08 -37.57
C TYR A 650 -67.08 2.91 -37.59
N GLU A 651 -67.69 2.85 -38.78
CA GLU A 651 -69.10 2.45 -38.96
C GLU A 651 -69.29 0.99 -38.53
N ALA A 652 -70.41 0.64 -37.89
CA ALA A 652 -70.66 -0.71 -37.37
C ALA A 652 -70.33 -1.80 -38.42
N PRO A 653 -69.37 -2.70 -38.17
CA PRO A 653 -68.94 -3.68 -39.16
C PRO A 653 -70.04 -4.69 -39.47
N SER A 654 -69.98 -5.26 -40.68
CA SER A 654 -70.88 -6.35 -41.06
C SER A 654 -70.65 -7.59 -40.19
N GLN A 655 -71.73 -8.33 -39.91
CA GLN A 655 -71.72 -9.62 -39.21
C GLN A 655 -70.68 -10.61 -39.80
N VAL A 656 -70.43 -10.55 -41.10
CA VAL A 656 -69.42 -11.37 -41.79
C VAL A 656 -68.01 -11.09 -41.29
N LYS A 657 -67.62 -9.81 -41.12
CA LYS A 657 -66.29 -9.43 -40.62
C LYS A 657 -66.10 -9.76 -39.15
N LEU A 658 -67.17 -9.63 -38.34
CA LEU A 658 -67.16 -10.03 -36.93
C LEU A 658 -66.94 -11.55 -36.77
N ASN A 659 -67.59 -12.35 -37.61
CA ASN A 659 -67.41 -13.81 -37.61
C ASN A 659 -66.02 -14.23 -38.11
N GLU A 660 -65.44 -13.50 -39.08
CA GLU A 660 -64.06 -13.72 -39.51
C GLU A 660 -63.05 -13.39 -38.41
N ALA A 661 -63.22 -12.26 -37.71
CA ALA A 661 -62.40 -11.88 -36.56
C ALA A 661 -62.47 -12.94 -35.45
N ARG A 662 -63.67 -13.42 -35.13
CA ARG A 662 -63.85 -14.48 -34.13
C ARG A 662 -63.09 -15.76 -34.51
N ARG A 663 -63.13 -16.17 -35.78
CA ARG A 663 -62.44 -17.37 -36.29
C ARG A 663 -60.91 -17.24 -36.35
N ARG A 664 -60.38 -16.02 -36.57
CA ARG A 664 -58.92 -15.80 -36.58
C ARG A 664 -58.37 -15.73 -35.15
N VAL A 665 -59.04 -14.98 -34.28
CA VAL A 665 -58.66 -14.88 -32.86
C VAL A 665 -58.76 -16.23 -32.14
N SER A 666 -59.77 -17.05 -32.44
CA SER A 666 -59.91 -18.40 -31.86
C SER A 666 -58.85 -19.40 -32.34
N ARG A 667 -58.01 -19.06 -33.33
CA ARG A 667 -56.83 -19.89 -33.67
C ARG A 667 -55.64 -19.62 -32.75
N HIS A 668 -55.62 -18.46 -32.10
CA HIS A 668 -54.56 -18.07 -31.17
C HIS A 668 -54.90 -18.41 -29.71
N VAL A 669 -56.18 -18.59 -29.43
CA VAL A 669 -56.72 -18.92 -28.11
C VAL A 669 -57.72 -20.04 -28.31
N ASN A 670 -57.55 -21.18 -27.62
CA ASN A 670 -58.35 -22.42 -27.70
C ASN A 670 -59.86 -22.21 -28.02
N ASP A 671 -60.50 -23.16 -28.70
CA ASP A 671 -61.86 -23.08 -29.34
C ASP A 671 -63.03 -22.54 -28.48
N ASN A 672 -62.85 -22.37 -27.16
CA ASN A 672 -63.85 -21.81 -26.24
C ASN A 672 -63.77 -20.29 -26.04
N ALA A 673 -62.88 -19.56 -26.73
CA ALA A 673 -62.75 -18.11 -26.58
C ALA A 673 -63.95 -17.33 -27.19
N ARG A 674 -64.46 -16.34 -26.46
CA ARG A 674 -65.48 -15.39 -26.95
C ARG A 674 -64.83 -14.04 -27.25
N LEU A 675 -65.10 -13.48 -28.43
CA LEU A 675 -64.61 -12.16 -28.82
C LEU A 675 -65.73 -11.14 -28.64
N GLU A 676 -65.50 -10.14 -27.79
CA GLU A 676 -66.37 -8.97 -27.65
C GLU A 676 -65.68 -7.75 -28.26
N VAL A 677 -66.32 -7.17 -29.27
CA VAL A 677 -65.80 -5.98 -29.94
C VAL A 677 -66.67 -4.80 -29.57
N ILE A 678 -66.08 -3.83 -28.88
CA ILE A 678 -66.75 -2.60 -28.45
C ILE A 678 -66.42 -1.51 -29.46
N PHE A 679 -67.46 -0.97 -30.09
CA PHE A 679 -67.33 0.12 -31.07
C PHE A 679 -67.54 1.46 -30.39
N GLN A 680 -66.56 2.35 -30.51
CA GLN A 680 -66.66 3.73 -30.06
C GLN A 680 -66.68 4.66 -31.27
N GLN A 681 -67.84 5.28 -31.51
CA GLN A 681 -67.98 6.29 -32.56
C GLN A 681 -67.80 7.69 -31.96
N LYS A 682 -66.90 8.49 -32.54
CA LYS A 682 -66.69 9.88 -32.14
C LYS A 682 -67.72 10.77 -32.83
N LEU A 683 -68.78 11.16 -32.12
CA LEU A 683 -69.78 12.11 -32.63
C LEU A 683 -69.34 13.54 -32.30
N ALA A 684 -68.99 14.33 -33.33
CA ALA A 684 -68.65 15.75 -33.19
C ALA A 684 -69.74 16.62 -33.84
N VAL A 685 -70.29 17.59 -33.10
CA VAL A 685 -71.16 18.64 -33.64
C VAL A 685 -70.27 19.73 -34.24
N GLY A 686 -70.40 20.00 -35.54
CA GLY A 686 -69.59 20.98 -36.24
C GLY A 686 -69.86 22.41 -35.76
N LEU A 687 -68.81 23.11 -35.32
CA LEU A 687 -68.86 24.55 -35.04
C LEU A 687 -69.04 25.33 -36.36
N PRO A 688 -69.90 26.38 -36.40
CA PRO A 688 -70.12 27.16 -37.61
C PRO A 688 -68.83 27.92 -37.99
N LYS A 689 -68.50 27.89 -39.28
CA LYS A 689 -67.35 28.60 -39.85
C LYS A 689 -67.47 30.09 -39.53
N ALA A 690 -66.48 30.62 -38.81
CA ALA A 690 -66.34 32.07 -38.63
C ALA A 690 -66.12 32.73 -40.00
N THR A 691 -67.06 33.60 -40.37
CA THR A 691 -66.94 34.54 -41.49
C THR A 691 -65.80 35.51 -41.20
N ALA A 692 -64.79 35.51 -42.06
CA ALA A 692 -63.79 36.56 -42.12
C ALA A 692 -64.43 37.77 -42.83
N GLU A 693 -64.71 38.85 -42.08
CA GLU A 693 -64.86 40.18 -42.67
C GLU A 693 -64.82 41.30 -41.62
N ALA A 694 -63.93 42.26 -41.91
CA ALA A 694 -63.97 43.70 -41.63
C ALA A 694 -63.65 44.28 -40.22
N SER A 695 -62.61 45.12 -40.28
CA SER A 695 -62.24 46.32 -39.48
C SER A 695 -61.71 46.14 -38.05
#